data_AF-A0A2V6M3Y7-F1
#
_entry.id   AF-A0A2V6M3Y7-F1
#
_cell.length_a   1.000
_cell.length_b   1.000
_cell.length_c   1.000
_cell.angle_alpha   90.00
_cell.angle_beta   90.00
_cell.angle_gamma   90.00
#
_symmetry.space_group_name_H-M   'P 1'
#
loop_
_entity.id
_entity.type
_entity.pdbx_description
1 polymer ?
#
loop_
_entity_poly.entity_id
_entity_poly.type
_entity_poly.pdbx_seq_one_letter_code
_entity_poly.pdbx_strand_id
1 'polypeptide(L)'
;MRHFGLALLLSAGGLILRTVTAQTADSPPAAVLLTTENIVDIAQRNAAWAPATAGQTLNIRERLRTGEDSRAAVRLTDLSVLRVDELTETEILAPRERSAKPRLNLKQGSVYFFSREAVGEVQLETPAANGAIRGTEFVATVAANGKTTVTMLDGELELSNAQGSVLVHSGEQANAEPGRRPTKTAVIEAINIIQWCLYYPGVLDLNELGFSSARRASNASLAAYTEGDLLAALKAYRGGAGSNADKVYHAGLLLAVGQVAKANRLLSEVNPGTPGRWALLTLIAAVTLKARPNVEAPRTASDWIAESYYRQSKADLPGALEAAQRATEIDPSFGFAWTRVAELQFSFGRIPQSKEALEKGLSLSSRNPAAHSLRGFLFSAENKINSAKISFEDAMAIDGALGDAWLGHGLCLIRQGKAELGRRDLQVAAALEPNRAFFHSYLGKAFSNVGNEQKTRQELDRAKQLDPRDPTPWLYSAIENKQDSRINEAVRDLETSIELNGNRRIYRSQFLLDQDRAVRSANLAAIYQADGMEDVSVREATRGVDSDYGNASSHLFLANSYNALRDPKRINLRYETPWFNELLLANLLAPVGGGPLSQYVSEQEYSKLFEADRFGISSTSSYFTTGEIRETASQYGIFGNVSYSFDTEFQYDNGLRPNNEITRSESYGQVKLQLTLQDSIFLQTKYQDIREGDLFQYYDQSNFAPGLHFRELQQPAILLGGYHHEWAPGVHTLVLVGRLADEIFFDDLNRKKDADAFVASGLRPNVSRSLIFLQDPAGKFAGSFFLPLDLRYHNTFTTYTGEVSQIWESDSNTLVFGARFQSGEFHTSDRLDNEPAFASGFFMMPAAAQDFNTTLNRETFYIYDTWRPFRSLSITGGVAYDHLQYPTDYRNPPILNSKSSRDHISPKAGVIWNPSGNLFLRGAYTRSLGGVSFDESVGLEPNQVAGFNQVFRSIISESIVGSVAAPTYENAGLLIEDKFPTGTYAGIQATFLKSDVDRRLGVFDASLNSLGRITPPIVSSSTPELLEYEEENLSLTFNQLVGDEWSFGARYQVAFSDLQTIFKDVPRSVAPTLADSRQKATLHQGQIFALYNHPCGFFGSIEGYWARQSNVGYTPDIPGDDIFQLNVYVGYRLRRNFGDITIGFLNLTDKDYKLNPLNYYNELPRNRTLLVRARLNF
;
A
#
# COMPACT_ATOMS: atom_id res chain seq x y z
N MET A 1 21.49 5.39 30.48
CA MET A 1 20.02 5.18 30.51
C MET A 1 19.75 3.69 30.41
N ARG A 2 19.92 2.91 31.50
CA ARG A 2 19.90 1.42 31.47
C ARG A 2 18.60 0.77 31.96
N HIS A 3 17.56 1.54 32.31
CA HIS A 3 16.29 0.99 32.82
C HIS A 3 15.07 1.83 32.40
N PHE A 4 14.82 1.96 31.10
CA PHE A 4 13.61 2.66 30.61
C PHE A 4 12.70 1.82 29.68
N GLY A 5 13.20 0.74 29.07
CA GLY A 5 12.40 -0.11 28.16
C GLY A 5 11.41 -1.06 28.84
N LEU A 6 11.66 -1.46 30.09
CA LEU A 6 10.83 -2.47 30.78
C LEU A 6 9.71 -1.90 31.65
N ALA A 7 9.65 -0.58 31.83
CA ALA A 7 8.72 0.08 32.75
C ALA A 7 7.42 0.56 32.09
N LEU A 8 7.32 0.58 30.76
CA LEU A 8 6.13 1.05 30.04
C LEU A 8 5.11 -0.07 29.72
N LEU A 9 5.47 -1.34 29.91
CA LEU A 9 4.60 -2.50 29.65
C LEU A 9 3.72 -2.90 30.85
N LEU A 10 3.84 -2.24 32.02
CA LEU A 10 3.16 -2.64 33.26
C LEU A 10 2.23 -1.58 33.88
N SER A 11 1.94 -0.46 33.20
CA SER A 11 1.11 0.62 33.75
C SER A 11 -0.17 0.97 32.96
N ALA A 12 -0.65 0.08 32.09
CA ALA A 12 -1.90 0.26 31.33
C ALA A 12 -3.04 -0.70 31.78
N GLY A 13 -3.06 -1.08 33.06
CA GLY A 13 -4.06 -1.99 33.63
C GLY A 13 -4.92 -1.35 34.73
N GLY A 14 -6.00 -0.67 34.35
CA GLY A 14 -7.05 -0.17 35.24
C GLY A 14 -7.72 1.06 34.61
N LEU A 15 -9.03 1.23 34.52
CA LEU A 15 -10.16 0.62 35.18
C LEU A 15 -11.40 0.94 34.31
N ILE A 16 -12.16 -0.04 33.82
CA ILE A 16 -13.54 0.17 33.35
C ILE A 16 -14.41 -0.88 34.00
N LEU A 17 -15.17 -0.47 35.01
CA LEU A 17 -16.36 -1.17 35.49
C LEU A 17 -17.42 -0.10 35.75
N ARG A 18 -18.13 0.27 34.68
CA ARG A 18 -19.43 0.95 34.83
C ARG A 18 -20.50 -0.12 34.92
N THR A 19 -21.10 -0.21 36.09
CA THR A 19 -22.29 -1.00 36.39
C THR A 19 -23.46 -0.48 35.56
N VAL A 20 -23.88 -1.26 34.55
CA VAL A 20 -25.18 -1.07 33.90
C VAL A 20 -26.24 -1.71 34.78
N THR A 21 -27.14 -0.89 35.32
CA THR A 21 -28.36 -1.34 35.99
C THR A 21 -29.24 -2.08 34.99
N ALA A 22 -29.49 -3.36 35.23
CA ALA A 22 -30.41 -4.17 34.45
C ALA A 22 -31.84 -3.63 34.59
N GLN A 23 -32.36 -3.03 33.52
CA GLN A 23 -33.79 -2.92 33.31
C GLN A 23 -34.33 -4.30 32.93
N THR A 24 -35.43 -4.70 33.55
CA THR A 24 -36.16 -5.94 33.27
C THR A 24 -36.55 -6.00 31.80
N ALA A 25 -36.00 -7.00 31.09
CA ALA A 25 -36.14 -7.19 29.66
C ALA A 25 -37.55 -7.65 29.27
N ASP A 26 -38.22 -6.91 28.38
CA ASP A 26 -39.16 -7.51 27.43
C ASP A 26 -38.41 -8.55 26.59
N SER A 27 -39.08 -9.64 26.22
CA SER A 27 -38.48 -10.68 25.39
C SER A 27 -37.95 -10.07 24.08
N PRO A 28 -36.73 -10.42 23.62
CA PRO A 28 -36.17 -9.84 22.40
C PRO A 28 -37.09 -10.13 21.20
N PRO A 29 -37.29 -9.15 20.29
CA PRO A 29 -38.17 -9.30 19.13
C PRO A 29 -37.69 -10.44 18.23
N ALA A 30 -38.59 -11.15 17.57
CA ALA A 30 -38.25 -12.33 16.77
C ALA A 30 -37.62 -11.98 15.41
N ALA A 31 -38.01 -10.83 14.85
CA ALA A 31 -37.45 -10.26 13.63
C ALA A 31 -37.65 -8.74 13.55
N VAL A 32 -37.03 -8.10 12.56
CA VAL A 32 -37.15 -6.68 12.24
C VAL A 32 -37.44 -6.53 10.75
N LEU A 33 -38.46 -5.75 10.41
CA LEU A 33 -38.78 -5.38 9.04
C LEU A 33 -37.76 -4.35 8.55
N LEU A 34 -36.89 -4.72 7.62
CA LEU A 34 -35.86 -3.85 7.07
C LEU A 34 -36.42 -2.90 6.02
N THR A 35 -37.28 -3.42 5.13
CA THR A 35 -37.82 -2.66 3.99
C THR A 35 -39.29 -2.97 3.78
N THR A 36 -40.04 -1.97 3.31
CA THR A 36 -41.43 -2.10 2.85
C THR A 36 -41.55 -1.45 1.49
N GLU A 37 -41.91 -2.23 0.48
CA GLU A 37 -42.07 -1.76 -0.89
C GLU A 37 -43.56 -1.90 -1.26
N ASN A 38 -44.25 -0.77 -1.40
CA ASN A 38 -45.69 -0.67 -1.64
C ASN A 38 -46.59 -1.11 -0.45
N ILE A 39 -47.42 -2.17 -0.59
CA ILE A 39 -48.39 -2.58 0.43
C ILE A 39 -47.82 -3.75 1.24
N VAL A 40 -47.46 -3.47 2.49
CA VAL A 40 -46.99 -4.46 3.45
C VAL A 40 -47.78 -4.28 4.74
N ASP A 41 -48.43 -5.34 5.21
CA ASP A 41 -49.21 -5.32 6.45
C ASP A 41 -48.69 -6.37 7.42
N ILE A 42 -48.88 -6.08 8.71
CA ILE A 42 -48.65 -7.02 9.80
C ILE A 42 -49.93 -7.24 10.61
N ALA A 43 -50.03 -8.39 11.26
CA ALA A 43 -51.12 -8.69 12.19
C ALA A 43 -50.67 -9.62 13.31
N GLN A 44 -51.15 -9.38 14.53
CA GLN A 44 -51.11 -10.40 15.58
C GLN A 44 -52.07 -11.55 15.27
N ARG A 45 -51.88 -12.69 15.95
CA ARG A 45 -52.73 -13.87 15.78
C ARG A 45 -54.21 -13.51 16.00
N ASN A 46 -55.03 -13.66 14.96
CA ASN A 46 -56.46 -13.30 14.92
C ASN A 46 -56.80 -11.80 15.02
N ALA A 47 -55.82 -10.90 14.93
CA ALA A 47 -56.04 -9.46 14.83
C ALA A 47 -56.27 -9.01 13.38
N ALA A 48 -56.82 -7.80 13.21
CA ALA A 48 -56.91 -7.14 11.92
C ALA A 48 -55.51 -6.77 11.39
N TRP A 49 -55.36 -6.78 10.07
CA TRP A 49 -54.14 -6.33 9.40
C TRP A 49 -53.97 -4.82 9.52
N ALA A 50 -52.76 -4.39 9.84
CA ALA A 50 -52.37 -2.99 9.92
C ALA A 50 -51.14 -2.74 9.02
N PRO A 51 -51.03 -1.56 8.38
CA PRO A 51 -49.85 -1.21 7.60
C PRO A 51 -48.57 -1.30 8.42
N ALA A 52 -47.54 -1.89 7.82
CA ALA A 52 -46.24 -2.05 8.43
C ALA A 52 -45.31 -0.88 8.09
N THR A 53 -44.33 -0.60 8.94
CA THR A 53 -43.29 0.40 8.69
C THR A 53 -41.89 -0.21 8.75
N ALA A 54 -40.98 0.24 7.90
CA ALA A 54 -39.57 -0.13 8.02
C ALA A 54 -39.03 0.19 9.44
N GLY A 55 -38.17 -0.68 9.97
CA GLY A 55 -37.68 -0.65 11.35
C GLY A 55 -38.61 -1.30 12.38
N GLN A 56 -39.84 -1.65 12.01
CA GLN A 56 -40.80 -2.28 12.93
C GLN A 56 -40.35 -3.69 13.35
N THR A 57 -40.49 -4.00 14.62
CA THR A 57 -40.22 -5.33 15.17
C THR A 57 -41.40 -6.27 14.94
N LEU A 58 -41.09 -7.53 14.64
CA LEU A 58 -42.02 -8.63 14.47
C LEU A 58 -41.80 -9.63 15.60
N ASN A 59 -42.84 -9.89 16.39
CA ASN A 59 -42.80 -10.84 17.50
C ASN A 59 -43.19 -12.26 17.06
N ILE A 60 -42.92 -13.24 17.92
CA ILE A 60 -43.33 -14.63 17.69
C ILE A 60 -44.86 -14.69 17.57
N ARG A 61 -45.36 -15.40 16.54
CA ARG A 61 -46.77 -15.54 16.10
C ARG A 61 -47.39 -14.30 15.45
N GLU A 62 -46.60 -13.28 15.14
CA GLU A 62 -47.04 -12.23 14.23
C GLU A 62 -46.92 -12.68 12.78
N ARG A 63 -47.87 -12.21 11.97
CA ARG A 63 -47.98 -12.50 10.55
C ARG A 63 -47.60 -11.27 9.75
N LEU A 64 -46.94 -11.49 8.63
CA LEU A 64 -46.60 -10.50 7.63
C LEU A 64 -47.27 -10.89 6.31
N ARG A 65 -47.86 -9.92 5.62
CA ARG A 65 -48.31 -10.10 4.23
C ARG A 65 -47.85 -8.97 3.33
N THR A 66 -47.60 -9.32 2.07
CA THR A 66 -47.38 -8.38 0.97
C THR A 66 -48.60 -8.36 0.04
N GLY A 67 -48.97 -7.18 -0.45
CA GLY A 67 -50.01 -7.00 -1.45
C GLY A 67 -49.54 -7.36 -2.87
N GLU A 68 -50.36 -7.03 -3.87
CA GLU A 68 -49.93 -7.04 -5.27
C GLU A 68 -48.87 -5.96 -5.50
N ASP A 69 -47.92 -6.20 -6.41
CA ASP A 69 -46.83 -5.28 -6.76
C ASP A 69 -46.09 -4.75 -5.52
N SER A 70 -45.85 -5.63 -4.55
CA SER A 70 -45.29 -5.30 -3.25
C SER A 70 -44.17 -6.27 -2.88
N ARG A 71 -43.17 -5.78 -2.15
CA ARG A 71 -42.07 -6.60 -1.60
C ARG A 71 -41.76 -6.16 -0.18
N ALA A 72 -41.10 -7.03 0.58
CA ALA A 72 -40.54 -6.67 1.87
C ALA A 72 -39.20 -7.39 2.11
N ALA A 73 -38.39 -6.87 3.02
CA ALA A 73 -37.23 -7.59 3.55
C ALA A 73 -37.31 -7.63 5.07
N VAL A 74 -37.11 -8.82 5.65
CA VAL A 74 -37.18 -9.06 7.10
C VAL A 74 -35.87 -9.66 7.57
N ARG A 75 -35.28 -9.11 8.63
CA ARG A 75 -34.12 -9.69 9.31
C ARG A 75 -34.57 -10.44 10.55
N LEU A 76 -34.27 -11.72 10.61
CA LEU A 76 -34.53 -12.56 11.78
C LEU A 76 -33.50 -12.29 12.89
N THR A 77 -33.77 -12.80 14.09
CA THR A 77 -32.86 -12.69 15.26
C THR A 77 -31.48 -13.30 15.04
N ASP A 78 -31.39 -14.30 14.17
CA ASP A 78 -30.12 -14.90 13.74
C ASP A 78 -29.50 -14.19 12.53
N LEU A 79 -29.92 -12.95 12.24
CA LEU A 79 -29.42 -12.13 11.15
C LEU A 79 -29.72 -12.67 9.75
N SER A 80 -30.44 -13.79 9.61
CA SER A 80 -30.95 -14.24 8.32
C SER A 80 -31.88 -13.19 7.74
N VAL A 81 -31.75 -12.94 6.43
CA VAL A 81 -32.55 -11.97 5.70
C VAL A 81 -33.52 -12.72 4.79
N LEU A 82 -34.80 -12.42 4.95
CA LEU A 82 -35.90 -12.96 4.17
C LEU A 82 -36.44 -11.85 3.26
N ARG A 83 -36.22 -11.98 1.95
CA ARG A 83 -36.93 -11.21 0.93
C ARG A 83 -38.29 -11.87 0.70
N VAL A 84 -39.35 -11.07 0.73
CA VAL A 84 -40.75 -11.50 0.60
C VAL A 84 -41.30 -10.88 -0.67
N ASP A 85 -41.74 -11.70 -1.61
CA ASP A 85 -42.30 -11.28 -2.89
C ASP A 85 -43.78 -10.86 -2.75
N GLU A 86 -44.43 -10.44 -3.83
CA GLU A 86 -45.84 -10.05 -3.81
C GLU A 86 -46.78 -11.19 -3.40
N LEU A 87 -47.96 -10.84 -2.90
CA LEU A 87 -49.04 -11.77 -2.53
C LEU A 87 -48.62 -12.89 -1.56
N THR A 88 -47.60 -12.61 -0.75
CA THR A 88 -46.99 -13.59 0.14
C THR A 88 -47.52 -13.41 1.56
N GLU A 89 -47.92 -14.50 2.23
CA GLU A 89 -48.25 -14.51 3.66
C GLU A 89 -47.27 -15.42 4.39
N THR A 90 -46.59 -14.86 5.39
CA THR A 90 -45.63 -15.58 6.23
C THR A 90 -45.85 -15.30 7.71
N GLU A 91 -45.55 -16.28 8.56
CA GLU A 91 -45.71 -16.20 10.01
C GLU A 91 -44.47 -16.72 10.71
N ILE A 92 -43.96 -15.95 11.69
CA ILE A 92 -42.81 -16.37 12.50
C ILE A 92 -43.35 -17.19 13.67
N LEU A 93 -43.19 -18.51 13.62
CA LEU A 93 -43.68 -19.41 14.64
C LEU A 93 -42.66 -19.63 15.76
N ALA A 94 -43.18 -19.96 16.94
CA ALA A 94 -42.36 -20.41 18.04
C ALA A 94 -41.59 -21.69 17.67
N PRO A 95 -40.36 -21.85 18.18
CA PRO A 95 -39.64 -23.12 18.08
C PRO A 95 -40.45 -24.27 18.72
N ARG A 96 -40.27 -25.49 18.19
CA ARG A 96 -40.92 -26.70 18.77
C ARG A 96 -40.32 -27.08 20.13
N GLU A 97 -39.05 -26.75 20.35
CA GLU A 97 -38.31 -26.97 21.60
C GLU A 97 -37.86 -25.64 22.18
N ARG A 98 -37.80 -25.50 23.51
CA ARG A 98 -37.40 -24.24 24.17
C ARG A 98 -35.98 -23.77 23.80
N SER A 99 -35.13 -24.68 23.35
CA SER A 99 -33.74 -24.44 22.93
C SER A 99 -33.57 -24.22 21.42
N ALA A 100 -34.61 -24.38 20.60
CA ALA A 100 -34.54 -24.22 19.16
C ALA A 100 -34.89 -22.78 18.72
N LYS A 101 -34.54 -22.40 17.48
CA LYS A 101 -34.84 -21.06 16.92
C LYS A 101 -36.22 -21.00 16.23
N PRO A 102 -36.79 -19.79 16.01
CA PRO A 102 -38.11 -19.60 15.41
C PRO A 102 -38.26 -20.29 14.04
N ARG A 103 -39.47 -20.76 13.74
CA ARG A 103 -39.78 -21.44 12.47
C ARG A 103 -40.47 -20.46 11.53
N LEU A 104 -40.14 -20.52 10.24
CA LEU A 104 -40.77 -19.69 9.22
C LEU A 104 -41.92 -20.46 8.57
N ASN A 105 -43.15 -20.00 8.74
CA ASN A 105 -44.32 -20.61 8.12
C ASN A 105 -44.74 -19.81 6.89
N LEU A 106 -44.43 -20.32 5.70
CA LEU A 106 -44.81 -19.74 4.42
C LEU A 106 -46.15 -20.34 3.96
N LYS A 107 -47.22 -19.55 4.02
CA LYS A 107 -48.57 -20.03 3.70
C LYS A 107 -48.88 -19.99 2.21
N GLN A 108 -48.42 -18.94 1.54
CA GLN A 108 -48.57 -18.72 0.09
C GLN A 108 -47.54 -17.67 -0.37
N GLY A 109 -47.27 -17.62 -1.68
CA GLY A 109 -46.38 -16.64 -2.30
C GLY A 109 -44.93 -17.12 -2.37
N SER A 110 -43.99 -16.20 -2.54
CA SER A 110 -42.57 -16.52 -2.74
C SER A 110 -41.68 -15.79 -1.74
N VAL A 111 -40.63 -16.47 -1.30
CA VAL A 111 -39.58 -15.86 -0.48
C VAL A 111 -38.21 -16.27 -0.97
N TYR A 112 -37.26 -15.35 -0.87
CA TYR A 112 -35.84 -15.62 -0.98
C TYR A 112 -35.22 -15.51 0.41
N PHE A 113 -34.54 -16.57 0.83
CA PHE A 113 -33.91 -16.66 2.14
C PHE A 113 -32.40 -16.64 1.98
N PHE A 114 -31.76 -15.73 2.70
CA PHE A 114 -30.31 -15.57 2.75
C PHE A 114 -29.87 -15.67 4.22
N SER A 115 -28.96 -16.59 4.52
CA SER A 115 -28.36 -16.68 5.85
C SER A 115 -26.87 -16.97 5.73
N ARG A 116 -26.14 -16.50 6.75
CA ARG A 116 -24.72 -16.80 6.93
C ARG A 116 -24.42 -17.28 8.35
N GLU A 117 -25.43 -17.53 9.18
CA GLU A 117 -25.20 -18.04 10.54
C GLU A 117 -25.23 -19.59 10.56
N ALA A 118 -24.87 -20.20 11.71
CA ALA A 118 -24.59 -21.63 11.82
C ALA A 118 -25.75 -22.55 11.36
N VAL A 119 -25.37 -23.74 10.88
CA VAL A 119 -26.27 -24.75 10.28
C VAL A 119 -27.25 -25.31 11.32
N GLY A 120 -28.55 -25.39 10.94
CA GLY A 120 -29.53 -26.27 11.58
C GLY A 120 -30.70 -25.61 12.34
N GLU A 121 -30.89 -24.29 12.25
CA GLU A 121 -31.73 -23.62 13.25
C GLU A 121 -33.03 -22.99 12.71
N VAL A 122 -33.18 -22.72 11.41
CA VAL A 122 -34.45 -22.25 10.83
C VAL A 122 -35.18 -23.41 10.14
N GLN A 123 -36.45 -23.62 10.46
CA GLN A 123 -37.31 -24.59 9.77
C GLN A 123 -38.29 -23.83 8.88
N LEU A 124 -38.37 -24.22 7.61
CA LEU A 124 -39.41 -23.76 6.70
C LEU A 124 -40.62 -24.70 6.83
N GLU A 125 -41.77 -24.16 7.21
CA GLU A 125 -43.04 -24.88 7.21
C GLU A 125 -43.89 -24.36 6.04
N THR A 126 -44.40 -25.26 5.21
CA THR A 126 -45.33 -24.95 4.12
C THR A 126 -46.53 -25.91 4.18
N PRO A 127 -47.64 -25.63 3.46
CA PRO A 127 -48.79 -26.52 3.42
C PRO A 127 -48.49 -27.95 2.92
N ALA A 128 -47.45 -28.14 2.10
CA ALA A 128 -47.14 -29.43 1.49
C ALA A 128 -45.95 -30.18 2.13
N ALA A 129 -45.05 -29.48 2.82
CA ALA A 129 -43.85 -30.07 3.40
C ALA A 129 -43.20 -29.19 4.48
N ASN A 130 -42.32 -29.81 5.26
CA ASN A 130 -41.39 -29.13 6.16
C ASN A 130 -39.97 -29.22 5.56
N GLY A 131 -39.28 -28.09 5.49
CA GLY A 131 -37.89 -27.97 5.11
C GLY A 131 -37.00 -27.82 6.35
N ALA A 132 -36.06 -28.75 6.54
CA ALA A 132 -34.96 -28.58 7.49
C ALA A 132 -33.77 -27.94 6.76
N ILE A 133 -33.53 -26.66 7.02
CA ILE A 133 -32.55 -25.85 6.28
C ILE A 133 -31.14 -26.21 6.75
N ARG A 134 -30.29 -26.62 5.80
CA ARG A 134 -28.85 -26.89 6.00
C ARG A 134 -28.03 -26.21 4.91
N GLY A 135 -28.26 -24.92 4.70
CA GLY A 135 -27.68 -24.20 3.58
C GLY A 135 -28.02 -22.72 3.56
N THR A 136 -27.19 -21.96 2.88
CA THR A 136 -26.98 -20.52 3.05
C THR A 136 -27.80 -19.63 2.10
N GLU A 137 -28.38 -20.14 1.00
CA GLU A 137 -29.33 -19.40 0.11
C GLU A 137 -30.36 -20.28 -0.61
N PHE A 138 -31.66 -19.95 -0.55
CA PHE A 138 -32.69 -20.64 -1.34
C PHE A 138 -33.91 -19.76 -1.66
N VAL A 139 -34.70 -20.19 -2.65
CA VAL A 139 -36.02 -19.62 -2.95
C VAL A 139 -37.09 -20.65 -2.68
N ALA A 140 -38.13 -20.27 -1.92
CA ALA A 140 -39.30 -21.09 -1.68
C ALA A 140 -40.56 -20.40 -2.19
N THR A 141 -41.36 -21.11 -2.98
CA THR A 141 -42.62 -20.64 -3.54
C THR A 141 -43.74 -21.60 -3.18
N VAL A 142 -44.84 -21.07 -2.65
CA VAL A 142 -46.07 -21.81 -2.37
C VAL A 142 -47.18 -21.26 -3.26
N ALA A 143 -47.59 -22.06 -4.24
CA ALA A 143 -48.68 -21.72 -5.14
C ALA A 143 -50.04 -21.77 -4.42
N ALA A 144 -51.06 -21.13 -4.99
CA ALA A 144 -52.41 -21.05 -4.41
C ALA A 144 -53.07 -22.44 -4.16
N ASN A 145 -52.64 -23.48 -4.87
CA ASN A 145 -53.09 -24.86 -4.67
C ASN A 145 -52.30 -25.62 -3.57
N GLY A 146 -51.44 -24.93 -2.82
CA GLY A 146 -50.59 -25.49 -1.76
C GLY A 146 -49.32 -26.18 -2.26
N LYS A 147 -49.07 -26.24 -3.58
CA LYS A 147 -47.82 -26.80 -4.12
C LYS A 147 -46.64 -25.95 -3.71
N THR A 148 -45.65 -26.58 -3.08
CA THR A 148 -44.40 -25.96 -2.66
C THR A 148 -43.30 -26.30 -3.64
N THR A 149 -42.59 -25.30 -4.12
CA THR A 149 -41.36 -25.42 -4.90
C THR A 149 -40.23 -24.80 -4.10
N VAL A 150 -39.13 -25.53 -3.92
CA VAL A 150 -37.92 -24.98 -3.30
C VAL A 150 -36.74 -25.17 -4.23
N THR A 151 -36.07 -24.07 -4.55
CA THR A 151 -34.86 -24.03 -5.36
C THR A 151 -33.67 -23.68 -4.48
N MET A 152 -32.67 -24.55 -4.44
CA MET A 152 -31.46 -24.33 -3.66
C MET A 152 -30.43 -23.58 -4.49
N LEU A 153 -29.98 -22.42 -4.01
CA LEU A 153 -28.95 -21.62 -4.68
C LEU A 153 -27.57 -21.93 -4.09
N ASP A 154 -27.49 -22.05 -2.76
CA ASP A 154 -26.26 -22.40 -2.05
C ASP A 154 -26.56 -23.18 -0.75
N GLY A 155 -25.96 -24.37 -0.59
CA GLY A 155 -26.07 -25.28 0.55
C GLY A 155 -27.01 -26.47 0.31
N GLU A 156 -27.63 -27.00 1.37
CA GLU A 156 -28.54 -28.15 1.28
C GLU A 156 -29.85 -27.95 2.06
N LEU A 157 -30.91 -28.67 1.67
CA LEU A 157 -32.23 -28.62 2.31
C LEU A 157 -32.87 -30.01 2.29
N GLU A 158 -33.26 -30.53 3.45
CA GLU A 158 -34.13 -31.71 3.49
C GLU A 158 -35.61 -31.29 3.46
N LEU A 159 -36.31 -31.56 2.36
CA LEU A 159 -37.74 -31.34 2.22
C LEU A 159 -38.50 -32.63 2.52
N SER A 160 -39.34 -32.62 3.55
CA SER A 160 -40.01 -33.81 4.08
C SER A 160 -41.50 -33.60 4.34
N ASN A 161 -42.29 -34.64 4.14
CA ASN A 161 -43.67 -34.71 4.61
C ASN A 161 -44.02 -36.15 5.04
N ALA A 162 -45.27 -36.39 5.42
CA ALA A 162 -45.72 -37.71 5.89
C ALA A 162 -45.53 -38.85 4.85
N GLN A 163 -45.33 -38.53 3.58
CA GLN A 163 -45.16 -39.50 2.48
C GLN A 163 -43.69 -39.76 2.13
N GLY A 164 -42.73 -39.04 2.73
CA GLY A 164 -41.29 -39.24 2.57
C GLY A 164 -40.50 -37.93 2.55
N SER A 165 -39.18 -38.04 2.37
CA SER A 165 -38.26 -36.91 2.25
C SER A 165 -37.41 -36.95 0.99
N VAL A 166 -36.85 -35.78 0.65
CA VAL A 166 -35.87 -35.58 -0.42
C VAL A 166 -34.85 -34.52 0.01
N LEU A 167 -33.56 -34.81 -0.17
CA LEU A 167 -32.46 -33.90 0.15
C LEU A 167 -32.08 -33.11 -1.10
N VAL A 168 -32.21 -31.79 -1.09
CA VAL A 168 -31.93 -30.88 -2.22
C VAL A 168 -30.59 -30.20 -2.00
N HIS A 169 -29.68 -30.29 -2.96
CA HIS A 169 -28.36 -29.64 -2.93
C HIS A 169 -28.33 -28.38 -3.81
N SER A 170 -27.29 -27.56 -3.69
CA SER A 170 -27.04 -26.39 -4.57
C SER A 170 -27.28 -26.72 -6.04
N GLY A 171 -28.07 -25.89 -6.73
CA GLY A 171 -28.42 -26.09 -8.14
C GLY A 171 -29.52 -27.12 -8.39
N GLU A 172 -30.10 -27.72 -7.35
CA GLU A 172 -31.27 -28.59 -7.44
C GLU A 172 -32.57 -27.86 -7.02
N GLN A 173 -33.71 -28.40 -7.48
CA GLN A 173 -35.04 -27.95 -7.09
C GLN A 173 -35.85 -29.16 -6.60
N ALA A 174 -36.73 -28.94 -5.62
CA ALA A 174 -37.73 -29.91 -5.22
C ALA A 174 -39.14 -29.33 -5.29
N ASN A 175 -40.09 -30.20 -5.63
CA ASN A 175 -41.51 -29.89 -5.60
C ASN A 175 -42.21 -30.82 -4.60
N ALA A 176 -43.07 -30.26 -3.76
CA ALA A 176 -43.95 -30.99 -2.86
C ALA A 176 -45.39 -30.57 -3.11
N GLU A 177 -46.25 -31.55 -3.36
CA GLU A 177 -47.70 -31.35 -3.48
C GLU A 177 -48.39 -31.91 -2.22
N PRO A 178 -49.45 -31.27 -1.70
CA PRO A 178 -50.16 -31.80 -0.53
C PRO A 178 -50.59 -33.26 -0.73
N GLY A 179 -50.21 -34.13 0.20
CA GLY A 179 -50.54 -35.56 0.15
C GLY A 179 -49.69 -36.42 -0.80
N ARG A 180 -48.67 -35.86 -1.48
CA ARG A 180 -47.72 -36.62 -2.32
C ARG A 180 -46.30 -36.54 -1.78
N ARG A 181 -45.48 -37.55 -2.08
CA ARG A 181 -44.05 -37.54 -1.73
C ARG A 181 -43.33 -36.41 -2.48
N PRO A 182 -42.44 -35.62 -1.83
CA PRO A 182 -41.61 -34.62 -2.48
C PRO A 182 -40.72 -35.24 -3.57
N THR A 183 -40.54 -34.54 -4.69
CA THR A 183 -39.71 -35.00 -5.83
C THR A 183 -38.71 -33.95 -6.26
N LYS A 184 -37.51 -34.38 -6.67
CA LYS A 184 -36.50 -33.51 -7.29
C LYS A 184 -36.83 -33.21 -8.74
N THR A 185 -36.48 -32.01 -9.18
CA THR A 185 -36.48 -31.57 -10.58
C THR A 185 -35.21 -30.76 -10.86
N ALA A 186 -34.77 -30.73 -12.12
CA ALA A 186 -33.62 -29.91 -12.52
C ALA A 186 -33.96 -28.40 -12.48
N VAL A 187 -32.99 -27.57 -12.07
CA VAL A 187 -33.09 -26.11 -12.13
C VAL A 187 -32.77 -25.65 -13.55
N ILE A 188 -33.65 -24.83 -14.14
CA ILE A 188 -33.54 -24.43 -15.56
C ILE A 188 -32.69 -23.16 -15.74
N GLU A 189 -32.66 -22.22 -14.78
CA GLU A 189 -31.76 -21.04 -14.78
C GLU A 189 -31.88 -20.26 -13.44
N ALA A 190 -30.87 -20.29 -12.57
CA ALA A 190 -30.93 -19.68 -11.23
C ALA A 190 -31.19 -18.15 -11.24
N ILE A 191 -30.63 -17.42 -12.21
CA ILE A 191 -30.76 -15.96 -12.31
C ILE A 191 -32.22 -15.50 -12.53
N ASN A 192 -33.03 -16.30 -13.24
CA ASN A 192 -34.43 -15.97 -13.49
C ASN A 192 -35.29 -16.13 -12.22
N ILE A 193 -34.85 -16.95 -11.28
CA ILE A 193 -35.61 -17.31 -10.07
C ILE A 193 -35.51 -16.19 -9.02
N ILE A 194 -34.36 -15.49 -8.95
CA ILE A 194 -34.11 -14.36 -8.04
C ILE A 194 -34.14 -13.01 -8.74
N GLN A 195 -34.56 -12.96 -10.01
CA GLN A 195 -34.63 -11.71 -10.76
C GLN A 195 -35.54 -10.67 -10.07
N TRP A 196 -36.62 -11.14 -9.44
CA TRP A 196 -37.53 -10.29 -8.66
C TRP A 196 -36.88 -9.73 -7.39
N CYS A 197 -35.72 -10.25 -6.95
CA CYS A 197 -34.96 -9.68 -5.84
C CYS A 197 -34.03 -8.54 -6.29
N LEU A 198 -33.79 -8.34 -7.59
CA LEU A 198 -32.82 -7.34 -8.03
C LEU A 198 -33.39 -5.91 -7.93
N TYR A 199 -32.48 -4.94 -7.82
CA TYR A 199 -32.80 -3.51 -7.83
C TYR A 199 -32.78 -2.97 -9.28
N TYR A 200 -33.81 -2.21 -9.65
CA TYR A 200 -33.95 -1.59 -10.97
C TYR A 200 -34.09 -0.07 -10.82
N PRO A 201 -33.08 0.72 -11.25
CA PRO A 201 -33.14 2.18 -11.15
C PRO A 201 -34.14 2.80 -12.13
N GLY A 202 -34.57 4.02 -11.82
CA GLY A 202 -35.43 4.82 -12.71
C GLY A 202 -34.66 5.30 -13.94
N VAL A 203 -35.21 5.06 -15.14
CA VAL A 203 -34.56 5.42 -16.43
C VAL A 203 -35.47 6.11 -17.42
N LEU A 204 -36.75 6.32 -17.10
CA LEU A 204 -37.68 7.02 -17.99
C LEU A 204 -37.64 8.53 -17.74
N ASP A 205 -37.49 9.30 -18.81
CA ASP A 205 -37.86 10.71 -18.83
C ASP A 205 -39.35 10.85 -19.17
N LEU A 206 -40.11 11.48 -18.27
CA LEU A 206 -41.55 11.65 -18.44
C LEU A 206 -41.91 12.69 -19.51
N ASN A 207 -40.98 13.56 -19.91
CA ASN A 207 -41.18 14.51 -21.01
C ASN A 207 -41.35 13.76 -22.35
N GLU A 208 -40.60 12.67 -22.55
CA GLU A 208 -40.58 11.88 -23.79
C GLU A 208 -41.83 11.02 -23.97
N LEU A 209 -42.52 10.71 -22.87
CA LEU A 209 -43.77 9.94 -22.88
C LEU A 209 -45.00 10.80 -23.24
N GLY A 210 -44.82 12.10 -23.49
CA GLY A 210 -45.90 12.99 -23.93
C GLY A 210 -46.88 13.40 -22.81
N PHE A 211 -46.48 13.25 -21.54
CA PHE A 211 -47.28 13.75 -20.42
C PHE A 211 -47.10 15.27 -20.26
N SER A 212 -48.19 16.03 -20.41
CA SER A 212 -48.14 17.49 -20.24
C SER A 212 -47.64 17.87 -18.84
N SER A 213 -46.94 19.01 -18.73
CA SER A 213 -46.45 19.54 -17.45
C SER A 213 -47.57 19.66 -16.40
N ALA A 214 -48.76 20.11 -16.81
CA ALA A 214 -49.94 20.18 -15.95
C ALA A 214 -50.39 18.78 -15.45
N ARG A 215 -50.34 17.75 -16.30
CA ARG A 215 -50.66 16.36 -15.89
C ARG A 215 -49.61 15.81 -14.93
N ARG A 216 -48.32 16.07 -15.17
CA ARG A 216 -47.23 15.62 -14.29
C ARG A 216 -47.34 16.24 -12.89
N ALA A 217 -47.66 17.53 -12.80
CA ALA A 217 -47.82 18.22 -11.52
C ALA A 217 -49.10 17.83 -10.76
N SER A 218 -50.20 17.57 -11.47
CA SER A 218 -51.49 17.23 -10.83
C SER A 218 -51.65 15.74 -10.51
N ASN A 219 -50.85 14.86 -11.12
CA ASN A 219 -50.88 13.43 -10.86
C ASN A 219 -49.80 13.04 -9.83
N ALA A 220 -50.24 12.60 -8.65
CA ALA A 220 -49.35 12.24 -7.55
C ALA A 220 -48.29 11.18 -7.90
N SER A 221 -48.62 10.21 -8.77
CA SER A 221 -47.66 9.19 -9.24
C SER A 221 -46.56 9.81 -10.09
N LEU A 222 -46.94 10.63 -11.09
CA LEU A 222 -45.98 11.29 -11.98
C LEU A 222 -45.12 12.32 -11.23
N ALA A 223 -45.70 13.03 -10.26
CA ALA A 223 -44.99 13.96 -9.39
C ALA A 223 -43.93 13.22 -8.55
N ALA A 224 -44.31 12.15 -7.84
CA ALA A 224 -43.38 11.36 -7.04
C ALA A 224 -42.25 10.74 -7.88
N TYR A 225 -42.55 10.27 -9.10
CA TYR A 225 -41.53 9.77 -10.01
C TYR A 225 -40.55 10.88 -10.44
N THR A 226 -41.06 12.09 -10.70
CA THR A 226 -40.21 13.26 -11.03
C THR A 226 -39.28 13.61 -9.86
N GLU A 227 -39.80 13.53 -8.63
CA GLU A 227 -39.00 13.72 -7.41
C GLU A 227 -37.95 12.60 -7.18
N GLY A 228 -38.03 11.49 -7.91
CA GLY A 228 -37.09 10.36 -7.80
C GLY A 228 -37.59 9.21 -6.92
N ASP A 229 -38.78 9.32 -6.33
CA ASP A 229 -39.36 8.35 -5.40
C ASP A 229 -40.26 7.35 -6.14
N LEU A 230 -39.64 6.28 -6.65
CA LEU A 230 -40.32 5.25 -7.45
C LEU A 230 -41.38 4.49 -6.65
N LEU A 231 -41.13 4.25 -5.36
CA LEU A 231 -42.05 3.51 -4.49
C LEU A 231 -43.28 4.36 -4.15
N ALA A 232 -43.10 5.65 -3.85
CA ALA A 232 -44.22 6.57 -3.68
C ALA A 232 -45.01 6.73 -4.99
N ALA A 233 -44.33 6.76 -6.14
CA ALA A 233 -44.99 6.79 -7.44
C ALA A 233 -45.88 5.56 -7.67
N LEU A 234 -45.34 4.34 -7.45
CA LEU A 234 -46.11 3.11 -7.57
C LEU A 234 -47.32 3.09 -6.62
N LYS A 235 -47.13 3.49 -5.35
CA LYS A 235 -48.21 3.55 -4.36
C LYS A 235 -49.32 4.55 -4.74
N ALA A 236 -48.96 5.63 -5.43
CA ALA A 236 -49.88 6.66 -5.89
C ALA A 236 -50.52 6.34 -7.25
N TYR A 237 -50.04 5.31 -7.96
CA TYR A 237 -50.57 4.91 -9.26
C TYR A 237 -52.03 4.43 -9.16
N ARG A 238 -52.89 4.90 -10.06
CA ARG A 238 -54.34 4.59 -10.08
C ARG A 238 -54.83 4.04 -11.42
N GLY A 239 -53.92 3.47 -12.22
CA GLY A 239 -54.19 3.00 -13.58
C GLY A 239 -54.27 4.14 -14.60
N GLY A 240 -53.68 3.94 -15.78
CA GLY A 240 -53.73 4.89 -16.90
C GLY A 240 -54.83 4.56 -17.91
N ALA A 241 -55.03 5.43 -18.91
CA ALA A 241 -56.06 5.31 -19.96
C ALA A 241 -55.77 4.19 -21.00
N GLY A 242 -54.89 3.24 -20.67
CA GLY A 242 -54.45 2.16 -21.57
C GLY A 242 -53.52 2.60 -22.71
N SER A 243 -53.05 3.86 -22.72
CA SER A 243 -52.14 4.36 -23.76
C SER A 243 -50.77 3.68 -23.72
N ASN A 244 -50.04 3.68 -24.84
CA ASN A 244 -48.67 3.14 -24.88
C ASN A 244 -47.74 3.82 -23.86
N ALA A 245 -47.87 5.13 -23.68
CA ALA A 245 -47.11 5.91 -22.69
C ALA A 245 -47.44 5.48 -21.25
N ASP A 246 -48.72 5.30 -20.92
CA ASP A 246 -49.14 4.82 -19.60
C ASP A 246 -48.63 3.39 -19.34
N LYS A 247 -48.61 2.52 -20.35
CA LYS A 247 -48.07 1.15 -20.25
C LYS A 247 -46.56 1.13 -20.01
N VAL A 248 -45.79 1.96 -20.72
CA VAL A 248 -44.33 2.10 -20.51
C VAL A 248 -44.04 2.63 -19.12
N TYR A 249 -44.75 3.68 -18.69
CA TYR A 249 -44.60 4.24 -17.34
C TYR A 249 -44.91 3.19 -16.26
N HIS A 250 -46.03 2.47 -16.41
CA HIS A 250 -46.40 1.41 -15.47
C HIS A 250 -45.37 0.27 -15.46
N ALA A 251 -44.85 -0.14 -16.61
CA ALA A 251 -43.77 -1.12 -16.68
C ALA A 251 -42.52 -0.64 -15.92
N GLY A 252 -42.18 0.66 -15.99
CA GLY A 252 -41.11 1.26 -15.20
C GLY A 252 -41.35 1.18 -13.69
N LEU A 253 -42.57 1.49 -13.22
CA LEU A 253 -42.93 1.38 -11.80
C LEU A 253 -42.92 -0.06 -11.30
N LEU A 254 -43.37 -1.01 -12.12
CA LEU A 254 -43.33 -2.44 -11.81
C LEU A 254 -41.90 -2.96 -11.66
N LEU A 255 -40.96 -2.47 -12.47
CA LEU A 255 -39.55 -2.82 -12.34
C LEU A 255 -38.95 -2.36 -11.01
N ALA A 256 -39.38 -1.21 -10.46
CA ALA A 256 -38.90 -0.71 -9.17
C ALA A 256 -39.14 -1.73 -8.02
N VAL A 257 -40.22 -2.52 -8.13
CA VAL A 257 -40.54 -3.62 -7.20
C VAL A 257 -40.26 -5.01 -7.77
N GLY A 258 -39.35 -5.12 -8.75
CA GLY A 258 -38.86 -6.39 -9.29
C GLY A 258 -39.86 -7.18 -10.13
N GLN A 259 -41.00 -6.59 -10.52
CA GLN A 259 -42.06 -7.27 -11.28
C GLN A 259 -41.75 -7.37 -12.78
N VAL A 260 -40.62 -8.01 -13.11
CA VAL A 260 -40.08 -8.03 -14.48
C VAL A 260 -40.98 -8.78 -15.46
N ALA A 261 -41.65 -9.85 -15.03
CA ALA A 261 -42.58 -10.59 -15.89
C ALA A 261 -43.80 -9.73 -16.29
N LYS A 262 -44.37 -8.97 -15.35
CA LYS A 262 -45.47 -8.04 -15.61
C LYS A 262 -45.02 -6.88 -16.50
N ALA A 263 -43.85 -6.31 -16.22
CA ALA A 263 -43.24 -5.26 -17.04
C ALA A 263 -43.00 -5.73 -18.49
N ASN A 264 -42.39 -6.90 -18.70
CA ASN A 264 -42.16 -7.46 -20.04
C ASN A 264 -43.47 -7.71 -20.80
N ARG A 265 -44.52 -8.18 -20.12
CA ARG A 265 -45.85 -8.36 -20.73
C ARG A 265 -46.39 -7.02 -21.24
N LEU A 266 -46.39 -5.98 -20.41
CA LEU A 266 -46.81 -4.63 -20.83
C LEU A 266 -45.97 -4.12 -22.00
N LEU A 267 -44.65 -4.26 -21.95
CA LEU A 267 -43.73 -3.81 -23.01
C LEU A 267 -43.91 -4.59 -24.32
N SER A 268 -44.37 -5.84 -24.27
CA SER A 268 -44.69 -6.64 -25.47
C SER A 268 -45.92 -6.11 -26.21
N GLU A 269 -46.84 -5.46 -25.51
CA GLU A 269 -48.07 -4.86 -26.06
C GLU A 269 -47.87 -3.44 -26.58
N VAL A 270 -46.69 -2.84 -26.36
CA VAL A 270 -46.35 -1.47 -26.76
C VAL A 270 -45.62 -1.48 -28.11
N ASN A 271 -45.94 -0.52 -28.98
CA ASN A 271 -45.29 -0.39 -30.29
C ASN A 271 -43.78 -0.13 -30.15
N PRO A 272 -42.92 -0.75 -31.00
CA PRO A 272 -41.47 -0.57 -30.94
C PRO A 272 -40.96 0.87 -30.97
N GLY A 273 -41.64 1.79 -31.64
CA GLY A 273 -41.25 3.21 -31.71
C GLY A 273 -41.67 4.06 -30.49
N THR A 274 -42.28 3.46 -29.47
CA THR A 274 -42.72 4.21 -28.28
C THR A 274 -41.51 4.56 -27.41
N PRO A 275 -41.29 5.84 -27.06
CA PRO A 275 -40.20 6.25 -26.17
C PRO A 275 -40.19 5.46 -24.85
N GLY A 276 -39.00 5.18 -24.32
CA GLY A 276 -38.81 4.45 -23.07
C GLY A 276 -38.99 2.93 -23.13
N ARG A 277 -39.65 2.37 -24.16
CA ARG A 277 -39.80 0.91 -24.29
C ARG A 277 -38.44 0.20 -24.36
N TRP A 278 -37.56 0.69 -25.22
CA TRP A 278 -36.22 0.12 -25.42
C TRP A 278 -35.29 0.40 -24.25
N ALA A 279 -35.43 1.57 -23.61
CA ALA A 279 -34.74 1.88 -22.37
C ALA A 279 -35.00 0.82 -21.28
N LEU A 280 -36.27 0.47 -21.02
CA LEU A 280 -36.61 -0.53 -19.99
C LEU A 280 -36.12 -1.93 -20.34
N LEU A 281 -36.23 -2.36 -21.60
CA LEU A 281 -35.70 -3.67 -22.04
C LEU A 281 -34.17 -3.72 -21.94
N THR A 282 -33.48 -2.62 -22.24
CA THR A 282 -32.03 -2.50 -22.12
C THR A 282 -31.60 -2.50 -20.66
N LEU A 283 -32.36 -1.83 -19.77
CA LEU A 283 -32.13 -1.87 -18.33
C LEU A 283 -32.28 -3.29 -17.77
N ILE A 284 -33.34 -4.01 -18.17
CA ILE A 284 -33.53 -5.42 -17.76
C ILE A 284 -32.33 -6.27 -18.18
N ALA A 285 -31.85 -6.10 -19.42
CA ALA A 285 -30.67 -6.81 -19.90
C ALA A 285 -29.40 -6.44 -19.14
N ALA A 286 -29.20 -5.16 -18.80
CA ALA A 286 -28.06 -4.68 -18.03
C ALA A 286 -28.03 -5.28 -16.62
N VAL A 287 -29.15 -5.20 -15.87
CA VAL A 287 -29.26 -5.71 -14.50
C VAL A 287 -29.14 -7.25 -14.43
N THR A 288 -29.63 -7.95 -15.45
CA THR A 288 -29.53 -9.42 -15.53
C THR A 288 -28.25 -9.92 -16.19
N LEU A 289 -27.35 -9.02 -16.63
CA LEU A 289 -26.13 -9.32 -17.38
C LEU A 289 -26.36 -10.11 -18.68
N LYS A 290 -27.57 -10.04 -19.25
CA LYS A 290 -27.94 -10.73 -20.49
C LYS A 290 -27.63 -9.87 -21.73
N ALA A 291 -27.66 -10.49 -22.90
CA ALA A 291 -27.63 -9.75 -24.15
C ALA A 291 -28.92 -8.92 -24.26
N ARG A 292 -28.80 -7.64 -24.64
CA ARG A 292 -29.98 -6.83 -24.94
C ARG A 292 -30.64 -7.33 -26.24
N PRO A 293 -31.97 -7.18 -26.39
CA PRO A 293 -32.66 -7.42 -27.65
C PRO A 293 -32.04 -6.62 -28.82
N ASN A 294 -32.32 -6.98 -30.08
CA ASN A 294 -31.81 -6.21 -31.22
C ASN A 294 -32.51 -4.84 -31.26
N VAL A 295 -31.84 -3.80 -30.75
CA VAL A 295 -32.40 -2.44 -30.54
C VAL A 295 -32.03 -1.50 -31.70
N GLU A 296 -32.89 -0.55 -32.03
CA GLU A 296 -32.47 0.67 -32.76
C GLU A 296 -31.45 1.47 -31.92
N ALA A 297 -30.58 2.25 -32.57
CA ALA A 297 -29.61 3.07 -31.85
C ALA A 297 -30.29 4.02 -30.83
N PRO A 298 -29.68 4.31 -29.66
CA PRO A 298 -30.26 5.20 -28.65
C PRO A 298 -30.60 6.58 -29.24
N ARG A 299 -31.84 7.05 -29.04
CA ARG A 299 -32.30 8.37 -29.55
C ARG A 299 -32.82 9.28 -28.45
N THR A 300 -33.42 8.70 -27.42
CA THR A 300 -34.08 9.42 -26.33
C THR A 300 -33.16 9.50 -25.10
N ALA A 301 -33.35 10.48 -24.24
CA ALA A 301 -32.65 10.59 -22.95
C ALA A 301 -32.85 9.31 -22.12
N SER A 302 -34.05 8.72 -22.16
CA SER A 302 -34.33 7.42 -21.54
C SER A 302 -33.43 6.29 -22.09
N ASP A 303 -33.29 6.20 -23.42
CA ASP A 303 -32.44 5.17 -24.06
C ASP A 303 -30.97 5.36 -23.70
N TRP A 304 -30.48 6.60 -23.66
CA TRP A 304 -29.09 6.92 -23.33
C TRP A 304 -28.74 6.62 -21.86
N ILE A 305 -29.68 6.79 -20.92
CA ILE A 305 -29.49 6.33 -19.55
C ILE A 305 -29.42 4.81 -19.46
N ALA A 306 -30.33 4.10 -20.14
CA ALA A 306 -30.28 2.65 -20.16
C ALA A 306 -29.00 2.12 -20.84
N GLU A 307 -28.52 2.81 -21.88
CA GLU A 307 -27.23 2.55 -22.52
C GLU A 307 -26.07 2.74 -21.55
N SER A 308 -26.11 3.76 -20.70
CA SER A 308 -25.11 3.97 -19.64
C SER A 308 -25.00 2.75 -18.71
N TYR A 309 -26.13 2.22 -18.23
CA TYR A 309 -26.14 0.99 -17.42
C TYR A 309 -25.66 -0.23 -18.21
N TYR A 310 -26.06 -0.36 -19.48
CA TYR A 310 -25.66 -1.49 -20.31
C TYR A 310 -24.16 -1.48 -20.61
N ARG A 311 -23.57 -0.33 -20.95
CA ARG A 311 -22.11 -0.19 -21.16
C ARG A 311 -21.31 -0.50 -19.90
N GLN A 312 -21.77 -0.02 -18.75
CA GLN A 312 -21.18 -0.40 -17.46
C GLN A 312 -21.20 -1.93 -17.26
N SER A 313 -22.31 -2.61 -17.56
CA SER A 313 -22.40 -4.08 -17.44
C SER A 313 -21.40 -4.83 -18.35
N LYS A 314 -20.88 -4.17 -19.39
CA LYS A 314 -19.85 -4.68 -20.32
C LYS A 314 -18.43 -4.20 -19.98
N ALA A 315 -18.25 -3.55 -18.83
CA ALA A 315 -17.00 -2.94 -18.38
C ALA A 315 -16.49 -1.74 -19.23
N ASP A 316 -17.40 -1.05 -19.93
CA ASP A 316 -17.12 0.20 -20.64
C ASP A 316 -17.59 1.41 -19.81
N LEU A 317 -16.79 1.82 -18.81
CA LEU A 317 -17.10 2.97 -17.96
C LEU A 317 -17.02 4.32 -18.69
N PRO A 318 -16.01 4.59 -19.56
CA PRO A 318 -15.96 5.85 -20.31
C PRO A 318 -17.18 6.01 -21.22
N GLY A 319 -17.55 4.96 -21.99
CA GLY A 319 -18.75 4.99 -22.81
C GLY A 319 -20.04 5.08 -21.99
N ALA A 320 -20.06 4.52 -20.77
CA ALA A 320 -21.19 4.71 -19.86
C ALA A 320 -21.36 6.17 -19.41
N LEU A 321 -20.26 6.89 -19.15
CA LEU A 321 -20.29 8.31 -18.79
C LEU A 321 -20.72 9.17 -19.98
N GLU A 322 -20.17 8.93 -21.16
CA GLU A 322 -20.59 9.61 -22.38
C GLU A 322 -22.10 9.43 -22.63
N ALA A 323 -22.60 8.20 -22.49
CA ALA A 323 -24.03 7.92 -22.65
C ALA A 323 -24.88 8.68 -21.62
N ALA A 324 -24.47 8.74 -20.35
CA ALA A 324 -25.17 9.51 -19.32
C ALA A 324 -25.15 11.02 -19.61
N GLN A 325 -24.03 11.56 -20.10
CA GLN A 325 -23.91 12.97 -20.50
C GLN A 325 -24.82 13.29 -21.70
N ARG A 326 -24.89 12.41 -22.72
CA ARG A 326 -25.83 12.57 -23.84
C ARG A 326 -27.28 12.63 -23.37
N ALA A 327 -27.66 11.86 -22.36
CA ALA A 327 -29.00 11.96 -21.79
C ALA A 327 -29.28 13.35 -21.19
N THR A 328 -28.31 13.94 -20.47
CA THR A 328 -28.44 15.30 -19.90
C THR A 328 -28.41 16.41 -20.96
N GLU A 329 -27.81 16.18 -22.12
CA GLU A 329 -27.82 17.11 -23.25
C GLU A 329 -29.17 17.10 -23.98
N ILE A 330 -29.79 15.93 -24.10
CA ILE A 330 -31.11 15.77 -24.72
C ILE A 330 -32.20 16.38 -23.85
N ASP A 331 -32.18 16.09 -22.54
CA ASP A 331 -33.05 16.75 -21.57
C ASP A 331 -32.28 17.19 -20.31
N PRO A 332 -31.96 18.49 -20.19
CA PRO A 332 -31.33 19.05 -19.00
C PRO A 332 -32.17 18.94 -17.72
N SER A 333 -33.48 18.70 -17.82
CA SER A 333 -34.39 18.56 -16.68
C SER A 333 -34.51 17.12 -16.14
N PHE A 334 -33.77 16.17 -16.73
CA PHE A 334 -33.84 14.77 -16.35
C PHE A 334 -32.96 14.44 -15.13
N GLY A 335 -33.54 14.50 -13.92
CA GLY A 335 -32.79 14.33 -12.65
C GLY A 335 -32.07 12.98 -12.47
N PHE A 336 -32.66 11.88 -12.95
CA PHE A 336 -31.99 10.57 -12.96
C PHE A 336 -30.71 10.58 -13.80
N ALA A 337 -30.67 11.33 -14.90
CA ALA A 337 -29.48 11.45 -15.73
C ALA A 337 -28.34 12.20 -15.06
N TRP A 338 -28.64 13.31 -14.40
CA TRP A 338 -27.64 14.04 -13.62
C TRP A 338 -27.08 13.20 -12.46
N THR A 339 -27.94 12.44 -11.77
CA THR A 339 -27.50 11.49 -10.73
C THR A 339 -26.55 10.44 -11.31
N ARG A 340 -26.87 9.89 -12.49
CA ARG A 340 -26.03 8.91 -13.15
C ARG A 340 -24.69 9.47 -13.60
N VAL A 341 -24.66 10.71 -14.11
CA VAL A 341 -23.40 11.43 -14.40
C VAL A 341 -22.59 11.58 -13.12
N ALA A 342 -23.22 11.98 -12.03
CA ALA A 342 -22.54 12.17 -10.75
C ALA A 342 -21.88 10.87 -10.22
N GLU A 343 -22.60 9.74 -10.30
CA GLU A 343 -22.07 8.41 -9.96
C GLU A 343 -20.84 8.10 -10.81
N LEU A 344 -20.95 8.24 -12.12
CA LEU A 344 -19.84 7.90 -13.01
C LEU A 344 -18.63 8.83 -12.82
N GLN A 345 -18.84 10.13 -12.62
CA GLN A 345 -17.74 11.06 -12.28
C GLN A 345 -17.06 10.68 -10.96
N PHE A 346 -17.82 10.28 -9.94
CA PHE A 346 -17.24 9.79 -8.69
C PHE A 346 -16.43 8.51 -8.89
N SER A 347 -16.86 7.62 -9.78
CA SER A 347 -16.11 6.40 -10.11
C SER A 347 -14.73 6.69 -10.71
N PHE A 348 -14.58 7.82 -11.42
CA PHE A 348 -13.31 8.32 -11.95
C PHE A 348 -12.52 9.21 -10.96
N GLY A 349 -12.94 9.30 -9.69
CA GLY A 349 -12.30 10.15 -8.69
C GLY A 349 -12.56 11.66 -8.86
N ARG A 350 -13.40 12.06 -9.83
CA ARG A 350 -13.68 13.46 -10.18
C ARG A 350 -14.71 14.08 -9.23
N ILE A 351 -14.29 14.32 -7.99
CA ILE A 351 -15.15 14.79 -6.88
C ILE A 351 -15.89 16.10 -7.20
N PRO A 352 -15.24 17.16 -7.72
CA PRO A 352 -15.94 18.42 -8.00
C PRO A 352 -17.07 18.25 -9.04
N GLN A 353 -16.78 17.56 -10.15
CA GLN A 353 -17.75 17.29 -11.21
C GLN A 353 -18.87 16.37 -10.72
N SER A 354 -18.55 15.40 -9.87
CA SER A 354 -19.56 14.54 -9.23
C SER A 354 -20.50 15.35 -8.35
N LYS A 355 -19.98 16.25 -7.50
CA LYS A 355 -20.81 17.13 -6.65
C LYS A 355 -21.71 18.05 -7.46
N GLU A 356 -21.19 18.70 -8.51
CA GLU A 356 -21.99 19.59 -9.35
C GLU A 356 -23.15 18.83 -10.02
N ALA A 357 -22.86 17.65 -10.59
CA ALA A 357 -23.88 16.81 -11.19
C ALA A 357 -24.87 16.27 -10.14
N LEU A 358 -24.40 15.94 -8.93
CA LEU A 358 -25.25 15.47 -7.84
C LEU A 358 -26.19 16.57 -7.34
N GLU A 359 -25.70 17.80 -7.19
CA GLU A 359 -26.52 18.96 -6.79
C GLU A 359 -27.62 19.21 -7.82
N LYS A 360 -27.30 19.19 -9.12
CA LYS A 360 -28.30 19.23 -10.20
C LYS A 360 -29.29 18.09 -10.08
N GLY A 361 -28.81 16.85 -9.91
CA GLY A 361 -29.65 15.66 -9.72
C GLY A 361 -30.62 15.78 -8.55
N LEU A 362 -30.15 16.22 -7.38
CA LEU A 362 -30.97 16.42 -6.19
C LEU A 362 -31.91 17.62 -6.30
N SER A 363 -31.57 18.66 -7.06
CA SER A 363 -32.49 19.77 -7.31
C SER A 363 -33.68 19.38 -8.19
N LEU A 364 -33.48 18.44 -9.12
CA LEU A 364 -34.50 17.95 -10.05
C LEU A 364 -35.29 16.76 -9.48
N SER A 365 -34.60 15.89 -8.74
CA SER A 365 -35.13 14.67 -8.13
C SER A 365 -34.65 14.56 -6.67
N SER A 366 -35.26 15.38 -5.80
CA SER A 366 -34.88 15.54 -4.39
C SER A 366 -35.06 14.31 -3.50
N ARG A 367 -35.79 13.31 -3.96
CA ARG A 367 -36.05 12.03 -3.29
C ARG A 367 -35.51 10.85 -4.09
N ASN A 368 -34.40 11.03 -4.82
CA ASN A 368 -33.72 9.92 -5.49
C ASN A 368 -32.79 9.18 -4.51
N PRO A 369 -33.04 7.89 -4.18
CA PRO A 369 -32.25 7.14 -3.20
C PRO A 369 -30.79 6.93 -3.63
N ALA A 370 -30.52 6.80 -4.93
CA ALA A 370 -29.16 6.66 -5.47
C ALA A 370 -28.37 7.97 -5.30
N ALA A 371 -29.02 9.12 -5.48
CA ALA A 371 -28.40 10.44 -5.26
C ALA A 371 -28.03 10.65 -3.78
N HIS A 372 -28.91 10.26 -2.84
CA HIS A 372 -28.61 10.31 -1.40
C HIS A 372 -27.47 9.35 -1.02
N SER A 373 -27.44 8.14 -1.58
CA SER A 373 -26.34 7.20 -1.36
C SER A 373 -25.02 7.74 -1.89
N LEU A 374 -25.00 8.32 -3.10
CA LEU A 374 -23.82 8.97 -3.66
C LEU A 374 -23.35 10.14 -2.79
N ARG A 375 -24.27 10.94 -2.24
CA ARG A 375 -23.95 11.98 -1.26
C ARG A 375 -23.26 11.41 -0.02
N GLY A 376 -23.72 10.24 0.44
CA GLY A 376 -23.09 9.49 1.53
C GLY A 376 -21.66 9.06 1.20
N PHE A 377 -21.43 8.52 0.01
CA PHE A 377 -20.08 8.14 -0.44
C PHE A 377 -19.16 9.35 -0.62
N LEU A 378 -19.68 10.46 -1.14
CA LEU A 378 -18.95 11.73 -1.23
C LEU A 378 -18.54 12.21 0.17
N PHE A 379 -19.46 12.25 1.14
CA PHE A 379 -19.13 12.58 2.52
C PHE A 379 -18.11 11.62 3.15
N SER A 380 -18.18 10.33 2.82
CA SER A 380 -17.20 9.34 3.28
C SER A 380 -15.81 9.63 2.72
N ALA A 381 -15.72 9.99 1.43
CA ALA A 381 -14.48 10.40 0.80
C ALA A 381 -13.88 11.64 1.50
N GLU A 382 -14.72 12.58 1.95
CA GLU A 382 -14.32 13.76 2.76
C GLU A 382 -14.02 13.46 4.23
N ASN A 383 -14.01 12.20 4.64
CA ASN A 383 -13.87 11.79 6.04
C ASN A 383 -14.98 12.36 6.98
N LYS A 384 -16.13 12.79 6.42
CA LYS A 384 -17.30 13.27 7.17
C LYS A 384 -18.25 12.11 7.48
N ILE A 385 -17.76 11.16 8.27
CA ILE A 385 -18.39 9.84 8.46
C ILE A 385 -19.81 9.93 9.06
N ASN A 386 -20.07 10.89 9.95
CA ASN A 386 -21.42 11.09 10.49
C ASN A 386 -22.41 11.63 9.44
N SER A 387 -21.99 12.60 8.63
CA SER A 387 -22.82 13.14 7.53
C SER A 387 -23.06 12.09 6.45
N ALA A 388 -22.06 11.26 6.18
CA ALA A 388 -22.16 10.12 5.29
C ALA A 388 -23.24 9.14 5.78
N LYS A 389 -23.15 8.73 7.04
CA LYS A 389 -24.12 7.84 7.69
C LYS A 389 -25.56 8.35 7.55
N ILE A 390 -25.80 9.63 7.86
CA ILE A 390 -27.13 10.25 7.72
C ILE A 390 -27.63 10.20 6.27
N SER A 391 -26.76 10.46 5.30
CA SER A 391 -27.17 10.41 3.88
C SER A 391 -27.52 8.99 3.41
N PHE A 392 -26.86 7.96 3.95
CA PHE A 392 -27.26 6.57 3.71
C PHE A 392 -28.58 6.21 4.40
N GLU A 393 -28.80 6.69 5.62
CA GLU A 393 -30.10 6.55 6.32
C GLU A 393 -31.24 7.22 5.53
N ASP A 394 -31.00 8.41 4.96
CA ASP A 394 -31.96 9.09 4.08
C ASP A 394 -32.30 8.22 2.85
N ALA A 395 -31.28 7.64 2.21
CA ALA A 395 -31.47 6.77 1.05
C ALA A 395 -32.29 5.52 1.42
N MET A 396 -31.99 4.88 2.56
CA MET A 396 -32.74 3.73 3.07
C MET A 396 -34.19 4.06 3.44
N ALA A 397 -34.45 5.29 3.89
CA ALA A 397 -35.80 5.76 4.21
C ALA A 397 -36.66 6.00 2.96
N ILE A 398 -36.02 6.36 1.83
CA ILE A 398 -36.69 6.51 0.53
C ILE A 398 -36.89 5.14 -0.12
N ASP A 399 -35.82 4.36 -0.26
CA ASP A 399 -35.85 3.00 -0.78
C ASP A 399 -34.85 2.10 -0.05
N GLY A 400 -35.37 1.34 0.92
CA GLY A 400 -34.56 0.41 1.70
C GLY A 400 -34.03 -0.78 0.92
N ALA A 401 -34.48 -1.02 -0.32
CA ALA A 401 -34.00 -2.11 -1.16
C ALA A 401 -32.71 -1.79 -1.93
N LEU A 402 -32.23 -0.54 -1.89
CA LEU A 402 -30.97 -0.13 -2.50
C LEU A 402 -29.76 -0.66 -1.70
N GLY A 403 -29.06 -1.65 -2.24
CA GLY A 403 -27.92 -2.30 -1.57
C GLY A 403 -26.76 -1.36 -1.25
N ASP A 404 -26.51 -0.37 -2.11
CA ASP A 404 -25.44 0.62 -1.93
C ASP A 404 -25.60 1.47 -0.65
N ALA A 405 -26.85 1.74 -0.23
CA ALA A 405 -27.11 2.49 0.99
C ALA A 405 -26.68 1.69 2.25
N TRP A 406 -27.01 0.39 2.27
CA TRP A 406 -26.59 -0.52 3.34
C TRP A 406 -25.08 -0.75 3.36
N LEU A 407 -24.45 -0.88 2.18
CA LEU A 407 -23.00 -0.94 2.05
C LEU A 407 -22.33 0.29 2.65
N GLY A 408 -22.74 1.49 2.22
CA GLY A 408 -22.17 2.73 2.70
C GLY A 408 -22.37 2.95 4.20
N HIS A 409 -23.56 2.65 4.72
CA HIS A 409 -23.85 2.70 6.15
C HIS A 409 -23.00 1.71 6.93
N GLY A 410 -22.85 0.47 6.44
CA GLY A 410 -22.02 -0.55 7.05
C GLY A 410 -20.54 -0.18 7.11
N LEU A 411 -20.00 0.42 6.04
CA LEU A 411 -18.63 0.94 5.99
C LEU A 411 -18.43 2.09 7.00
N CYS A 412 -19.41 3.01 7.12
CA CYS A 412 -19.36 4.06 8.13
C CYS A 412 -19.32 3.48 9.55
N LEU A 413 -20.08 2.42 9.83
CA LEU A 413 -20.07 1.75 11.13
C LEU A 413 -18.73 1.06 11.42
N ILE A 414 -18.14 0.37 10.44
CA ILE A 414 -16.81 -0.25 10.59
C ILE A 414 -15.76 0.80 10.92
N ARG A 415 -15.74 1.92 10.20
CA ARG A 415 -14.82 3.03 10.44
C ARG A 415 -14.97 3.66 11.84
N GLN A 416 -16.18 3.61 12.40
CA GLN A 416 -16.46 4.00 13.79
C GLN A 416 -16.11 2.91 14.84
N GLY A 417 -15.40 1.84 14.45
CA GLY A 417 -15.05 0.72 15.33
C GLY A 417 -16.19 -0.26 15.62
N LYS A 418 -17.34 -0.13 14.94
CA LYS A 418 -18.53 -0.98 15.14
C LYS A 418 -18.60 -2.10 14.09
N ALA A 419 -17.52 -2.87 13.99
CA ALA A 419 -17.33 -3.86 12.92
C ALA A 419 -18.49 -4.87 12.79
N GLU A 420 -18.99 -5.40 13.91
CA GLU A 420 -20.12 -6.33 13.91
C GLU A 420 -21.42 -5.72 13.38
N LEU A 421 -21.69 -4.45 13.67
CA LEU A 421 -22.88 -3.78 13.15
C LEU A 421 -22.72 -3.51 11.65
N GLY A 422 -21.54 -3.06 11.21
CA GLY A 422 -21.30 -2.83 9.79
C GLY A 422 -21.34 -4.12 8.96
N ARG A 423 -20.80 -5.23 9.49
CA ARG A 423 -20.95 -6.56 8.88
C ARG A 423 -22.41 -6.95 8.69
N ARG A 424 -23.29 -6.68 9.67
CA ARG A 424 -24.73 -6.95 9.57
C ARG A 424 -25.36 -6.19 8.41
N ASP A 425 -24.98 -4.94 8.19
CA ASP A 425 -25.53 -4.14 7.10
C ASP A 425 -25.00 -4.58 5.74
N LEU A 426 -23.72 -4.97 5.65
CA LEU A 426 -23.16 -5.59 4.45
C LEU A 426 -23.84 -6.93 4.11
N GLN A 427 -24.24 -7.68 5.14
CA GLN A 427 -25.04 -8.89 4.97
C GLN A 427 -26.42 -8.59 4.38
N VAL A 428 -27.05 -7.47 4.79
CA VAL A 428 -28.30 -7.00 4.19
C VAL A 428 -28.08 -6.60 2.73
N ALA A 429 -27.03 -5.85 2.41
CA ALA A 429 -26.72 -5.46 1.04
C ALA A 429 -26.59 -6.69 0.10
N ALA A 430 -25.84 -7.72 0.53
CA ALA A 430 -25.70 -8.97 -0.22
C ALA A 430 -27.04 -9.74 -0.35
N ALA A 431 -27.90 -9.70 0.68
CA ALA A 431 -29.22 -10.33 0.62
C ALA A 431 -30.23 -9.58 -0.28
N LEU A 432 -30.11 -8.26 -0.37
CA LEU A 432 -30.95 -7.43 -1.23
C LEU A 432 -30.60 -7.62 -2.70
N GLU A 433 -29.31 -7.71 -3.04
CA GLU A 433 -28.83 -7.90 -4.43
C GLU A 433 -27.86 -9.10 -4.54
N PRO A 434 -28.37 -10.35 -4.46
CA PRO A 434 -27.55 -11.56 -4.30
C PRO A 434 -26.73 -12.01 -5.53
N ASN A 435 -26.87 -11.33 -6.67
CA ASN A 435 -26.04 -11.60 -7.86
C ASN A 435 -24.95 -10.55 -8.10
N ARG A 436 -24.77 -9.60 -7.17
CA ARG A 436 -23.69 -8.61 -7.25
C ARG A 436 -22.44 -9.14 -6.55
N ALA A 437 -21.47 -9.61 -7.33
CA ALA A 437 -20.15 -10.05 -6.83
C ALA A 437 -19.49 -9.03 -5.88
N PHE A 438 -19.73 -7.74 -6.13
CA PHE A 438 -19.27 -6.63 -5.31
C PHE A 438 -19.74 -6.71 -3.85
N PHE A 439 -21.03 -6.91 -3.56
CA PHE A 439 -21.50 -6.97 -2.17
C PHE A 439 -20.96 -8.19 -1.41
N HIS A 440 -20.81 -9.33 -2.09
CA HIS A 440 -20.16 -10.51 -1.51
C HIS A 440 -18.68 -10.27 -1.20
N SER A 441 -17.96 -9.53 -2.06
CA SER A 441 -16.55 -9.19 -1.79
C SER A 441 -16.39 -8.36 -0.51
N TYR A 442 -17.25 -7.37 -0.30
CA TYR A 442 -17.22 -6.53 0.91
C TYR A 442 -17.74 -7.27 2.13
N LEU A 443 -18.73 -8.15 1.98
CA LEU A 443 -19.18 -9.01 3.06
C LEU A 443 -18.07 -9.97 3.50
N GLY A 444 -17.30 -10.53 2.55
CA GLY A 444 -16.10 -11.31 2.83
C GLY A 444 -15.07 -10.52 3.62
N LYS A 445 -14.72 -9.29 3.19
CA LYS A 445 -13.80 -8.42 3.95
C LYS A 445 -14.35 -8.04 5.33
N ALA A 446 -15.66 -7.85 5.47
CA ALA A 446 -16.28 -7.60 6.77
C ALA A 446 -16.25 -8.82 7.70
N PHE A 447 -16.40 -10.03 7.17
CA PHE A 447 -16.17 -11.27 7.92
C PHE A 447 -14.72 -11.41 8.36
N SER A 448 -13.75 -11.07 7.51
CA SER A 448 -12.33 -11.02 7.87
C SER A 448 -12.09 -10.06 9.05
N ASN A 449 -12.65 -8.85 9.01
CA ASN A 449 -12.52 -7.86 10.08
C ASN A 449 -13.11 -8.30 11.42
N VAL A 450 -14.25 -9.00 11.44
CA VAL A 450 -14.79 -9.58 12.68
C VAL A 450 -14.16 -10.92 13.04
N GLY A 451 -13.37 -11.46 12.12
CA GLY A 451 -12.52 -12.60 12.35
C GLY A 451 -13.07 -13.98 12.04
N ASN A 452 -13.98 -14.06 11.07
CA ASN A 452 -14.60 -15.31 10.64
C ASN A 452 -14.05 -15.79 9.30
N GLU A 453 -12.87 -16.43 9.34
CA GLU A 453 -12.10 -16.93 8.19
C GLU A 453 -12.92 -17.84 7.25
N GLN A 454 -13.74 -18.74 7.82
CA GLN A 454 -14.55 -19.67 7.03
C GLN A 454 -15.56 -18.92 6.16
N LYS A 455 -16.26 -17.93 6.74
CA LYS A 455 -17.23 -17.13 6.00
C LYS A 455 -16.54 -16.14 5.06
N THR A 456 -15.36 -15.61 5.41
CA THR A 456 -14.53 -14.81 4.50
C THR A 456 -14.31 -15.56 3.19
N ARG A 457 -13.76 -16.78 3.26
CA ARG A 457 -13.46 -17.58 2.06
C ARG A 457 -14.72 -17.93 1.27
N GLN A 458 -15.79 -18.34 1.96
CA GLN A 458 -17.07 -18.64 1.30
C GLN A 458 -17.59 -17.44 0.47
N GLU A 459 -17.59 -16.23 1.03
CA GLU A 459 -18.09 -15.05 0.32
C GLU A 459 -17.17 -14.58 -0.81
N LEU A 460 -15.86 -14.65 -0.62
CA LEU A 460 -14.90 -14.29 -1.67
C LEU A 460 -14.98 -15.29 -2.84
N ASP A 461 -15.09 -16.58 -2.57
CA ASP A 461 -15.25 -17.60 -3.61
C ASP A 461 -16.60 -17.45 -4.34
N ARG A 462 -17.66 -17.10 -3.60
CA ARG A 462 -18.96 -16.77 -4.21
C ARG A 462 -18.86 -15.57 -5.14
N ALA A 463 -18.16 -14.51 -4.71
CA ALA A 463 -17.93 -13.34 -5.54
C ALA A 463 -17.15 -13.68 -6.83
N LYS A 464 -16.09 -14.50 -6.73
CA LYS A 464 -15.32 -15.00 -7.89
C LYS A 464 -16.21 -15.79 -8.87
N GLN A 465 -17.15 -16.59 -8.36
CA GLN A 465 -18.09 -17.34 -9.20
C GLN A 465 -19.12 -16.44 -9.90
N LEU A 466 -19.63 -15.42 -9.20
CA LEU A 466 -20.64 -14.48 -9.73
C LEU A 466 -20.06 -13.59 -10.84
N ASP A 467 -18.83 -13.10 -10.68
CA ASP A 467 -18.12 -12.38 -11.73
C ASP A 467 -16.63 -12.76 -11.77
N PRO A 468 -16.24 -13.76 -12.59
CA PRO A 468 -14.85 -14.21 -12.68
C PRO A 468 -13.87 -13.15 -13.18
N ARG A 469 -14.38 -12.05 -13.76
CA ARG A 469 -13.57 -10.93 -14.25
C ARG A 469 -13.43 -9.81 -13.21
N ASP A 470 -14.04 -9.94 -12.04
CA ASP A 470 -13.93 -8.95 -10.98
C ASP A 470 -12.57 -9.09 -10.26
N PRO A 471 -11.69 -8.07 -10.27
CA PRO A 471 -10.42 -8.13 -9.55
C PRO A 471 -10.55 -8.02 -8.03
N THR A 472 -11.66 -7.49 -7.50
CA THR A 472 -11.85 -7.20 -6.07
C THR A 472 -11.81 -8.44 -5.16
N PRO A 473 -12.55 -9.53 -5.42
CA PRO A 473 -12.50 -10.69 -4.54
C PRO A 473 -11.13 -11.37 -4.54
N TRP A 474 -10.37 -11.30 -5.63
CA TRP A 474 -8.99 -11.78 -5.69
C TRP A 474 -8.05 -10.95 -4.80
N LEU A 475 -8.20 -9.61 -4.79
CA LEU A 475 -7.43 -8.72 -3.89
C LEU A 475 -7.66 -9.08 -2.42
N TYR A 476 -8.93 -9.15 -2.00
CA TYR A 476 -9.26 -9.48 -0.60
C TYR A 476 -8.89 -10.92 -0.24
N SER A 477 -8.95 -11.85 -1.20
CA SER A 477 -8.50 -13.24 -1.02
C SER A 477 -6.99 -13.32 -0.79
N ALA A 478 -6.20 -12.58 -1.59
CA ALA A 478 -4.76 -12.51 -1.41
C ALA A 478 -4.36 -11.94 -0.04
N ILE A 479 -5.05 -10.88 0.37
CA ILE A 479 -4.86 -10.27 1.68
C ILE A 479 -5.16 -11.26 2.82
N GLU A 480 -6.31 -11.95 2.77
CA GLU A 480 -6.66 -12.95 3.78
C GLU A 480 -5.65 -14.11 3.79
N ASN A 481 -5.28 -14.62 2.61
CA ASN A 481 -4.28 -15.68 2.48
C ASN A 481 -2.93 -15.27 3.08
N LYS A 482 -2.51 -14.00 2.91
CA LYS A 482 -1.30 -13.48 3.57
C LYS A 482 -1.43 -13.49 5.09
N GLN A 483 -2.57 -13.06 5.63
CA GLN A 483 -2.85 -13.05 7.09
C GLN A 483 -2.92 -14.47 7.69
N ASP A 484 -3.32 -15.45 6.89
CA ASP A 484 -3.40 -16.87 7.24
C ASP A 484 -2.11 -17.65 6.92
N SER A 485 -1.00 -16.96 6.61
CA SER A 485 0.29 -17.56 6.25
C SER A 485 0.28 -18.47 5.01
N ARG A 486 -0.72 -18.33 4.13
CA ARG A 486 -0.83 -18.98 2.81
C ARG A 486 -0.17 -18.12 1.72
N ILE A 487 1.15 -17.95 1.82
CA ILE A 487 1.91 -16.96 1.04
C ILE A 487 1.84 -17.21 -0.47
N ASN A 488 2.02 -18.47 -0.92
CA ASN A 488 2.00 -18.78 -2.36
C ASN A 488 0.61 -18.59 -2.98
N GLU A 489 -0.46 -18.94 -2.25
CA GLU A 489 -1.83 -18.67 -2.67
C GLU A 489 -2.09 -17.15 -2.75
N ALA A 490 -1.56 -16.38 -1.79
CA ALA A 490 -1.67 -14.93 -1.78
C ALA A 490 -0.99 -14.28 -3.00
N VAL A 491 0.19 -14.76 -3.42
CA VAL A 491 0.86 -14.31 -4.65
C VAL A 491 -0.05 -14.52 -5.86
N ARG A 492 -0.55 -15.76 -6.06
CA ARG A 492 -1.37 -16.11 -7.23
C ARG A 492 -2.66 -15.31 -7.31
N ASP A 493 -3.35 -15.15 -6.18
CA ASP A 493 -4.59 -14.38 -6.10
C ASP A 493 -4.33 -12.90 -6.44
N LEU A 494 -3.26 -12.31 -5.93
CA LEU A 494 -2.98 -10.90 -6.16
C LEU A 494 -2.51 -10.63 -7.59
N GLU A 495 -1.73 -11.54 -8.15
CA GLU A 495 -1.36 -11.52 -9.57
C GLU A 495 -2.59 -11.59 -10.48
N THR A 496 -3.53 -12.50 -10.17
CA THR A 496 -4.81 -12.59 -10.88
C THR A 496 -5.60 -11.28 -10.75
N SER A 497 -5.60 -10.67 -9.56
CA SER A 497 -6.23 -9.36 -9.35
C SER A 497 -5.61 -8.26 -10.22
N ILE A 498 -4.29 -8.25 -10.39
CA ILE A 498 -3.57 -7.30 -11.26
C ILE A 498 -3.92 -7.53 -12.73
N GLU A 499 -3.95 -8.79 -13.19
CA GLU A 499 -4.31 -9.14 -14.58
C GLU A 499 -5.75 -8.72 -14.92
N LEU A 500 -6.67 -8.83 -13.96
CA LEU A 500 -8.07 -8.46 -14.11
C LEU A 500 -8.36 -6.97 -13.86
N ASN A 501 -7.36 -6.15 -13.53
CA ASN A 501 -7.55 -4.76 -13.08
C ASN A 501 -8.40 -3.89 -14.03
N GLY A 502 -8.31 -4.16 -15.35
CA GLY A 502 -9.07 -3.43 -16.38
C GLY A 502 -10.53 -3.86 -16.56
N ASN A 503 -11.00 -4.93 -15.91
CA ASN A 503 -12.33 -5.52 -16.19
C ASN A 503 -13.41 -5.09 -15.17
N ARG A 504 -13.79 -3.81 -15.17
CA ARG A 504 -14.68 -3.22 -14.14
C ARG A 504 -16.14 -3.14 -14.59
N ARG A 505 -16.98 -4.12 -14.21
CA ARG A 505 -18.43 -4.16 -14.57
C ARG A 505 -19.38 -3.42 -13.62
N ILE A 506 -18.92 -3.08 -12.42
CA ILE A 506 -19.74 -2.52 -11.34
C ILE A 506 -19.18 -1.16 -10.96
N TYR A 507 -20.05 -0.28 -10.45
CA TYR A 507 -19.65 0.98 -9.85
C TYR A 507 -18.71 0.73 -8.66
N ARG A 508 -17.48 1.24 -8.78
CA ARG A 508 -16.45 1.23 -7.75
C ARG A 508 -15.74 2.56 -7.95
N SER A 509 -15.55 3.37 -6.92
CA SER A 509 -14.67 4.55 -7.01
C SER A 509 -13.29 4.28 -6.41
N GLN A 510 -12.29 5.08 -6.78
CA GLN A 510 -10.96 5.05 -6.15
C GLN A 510 -11.03 5.25 -4.63
N PHE A 511 -12.08 5.93 -4.14
CA PHE A 511 -12.33 6.11 -2.71
C PHE A 511 -12.96 4.88 -2.04
N LEU A 512 -13.66 4.04 -2.81
CA LEU A 512 -14.34 2.83 -2.30
C LEU A 512 -13.44 1.59 -2.31
N LEU A 513 -12.50 1.55 -3.24
CA LEU A 513 -11.50 0.51 -3.43
C LEU A 513 -10.24 1.16 -3.96
N ASP A 514 -9.10 0.62 -3.56
CA ASP A 514 -7.80 1.02 -4.09
C ASP A 514 -7.63 0.38 -5.46
N GLN A 515 -8.20 1.07 -6.46
CA GLN A 515 -8.40 0.58 -7.81
C GLN A 515 -7.12 0.44 -8.62
N ASP A 516 -5.98 0.70 -8.02
CA ASP A 516 -4.83 1.03 -8.79
C ASP A 516 -3.92 -0.18 -8.91
N ARG A 517 -3.39 -0.35 -10.13
CA ARG A 517 -2.34 -1.32 -10.39
C ARG A 517 -1.21 -1.13 -9.38
N ALA A 518 -0.89 0.14 -9.10
CA ALA A 518 -0.01 0.58 -8.03
C ALA A 518 -0.25 -0.09 -6.68
N VAL A 519 -1.44 0.02 -6.09
CA VAL A 519 -1.70 -0.55 -4.75
C VAL A 519 -1.61 -2.07 -4.76
N ARG A 520 -2.04 -2.73 -5.83
CA ARG A 520 -1.89 -4.19 -5.95
C ARG A 520 -0.43 -4.59 -6.11
N SER A 521 0.34 -3.88 -6.94
CA SER A 521 1.77 -4.06 -7.11
C SER A 521 2.51 -3.87 -5.78
N ALA A 522 2.14 -2.85 -5.01
CA ALA A 522 2.74 -2.56 -3.73
C ALA A 522 2.45 -3.69 -2.69
N ASN A 523 1.20 -4.17 -2.63
CA ASN A 523 0.84 -5.33 -1.82
C ASN A 523 1.57 -6.61 -2.29
N LEU A 524 1.77 -6.77 -3.60
CA LEU A 524 2.44 -7.94 -4.18
C LEU A 524 3.94 -7.92 -3.89
N ALA A 525 4.59 -6.76 -3.96
CA ALA A 525 5.96 -6.56 -3.53
C ALA A 525 6.14 -7.02 -2.06
N ALA A 526 5.22 -6.62 -1.17
CA ALA A 526 5.25 -7.04 0.22
C ALA A 526 5.13 -8.56 0.41
N ILE A 527 4.31 -9.23 -0.42
CA ILE A 527 4.17 -10.69 -0.37
C ILE A 527 5.42 -11.38 -0.93
N TYR A 528 6.01 -10.88 -2.02
CA TYR A 528 7.29 -11.39 -2.53
C TYR A 528 8.42 -11.26 -1.50
N GLN A 529 8.48 -10.13 -0.79
CA GLN A 529 9.45 -9.93 0.28
C GLN A 529 9.25 -10.96 1.41
N ALA A 530 7.99 -11.23 1.80
CA ALA A 530 7.67 -12.24 2.80
C ALA A 530 8.01 -13.67 2.36
N ASP A 531 8.15 -13.90 1.05
CA ASP A 531 8.49 -15.19 0.44
C ASP A 531 9.99 -15.32 0.08
N GLY A 532 10.82 -14.38 0.53
CA GLY A 532 12.28 -14.38 0.30
C GLY A 532 12.71 -13.89 -1.10
N MET A 533 11.77 -13.46 -1.93
CA MET A 533 11.99 -13.02 -3.31
C MET A 533 12.31 -11.51 -3.39
N GLU A 534 13.36 -11.05 -2.69
CA GLU A 534 13.68 -9.62 -2.51
C GLU A 534 13.84 -8.85 -3.82
N ASP A 535 14.56 -9.42 -4.80
CA ASP A 535 14.76 -8.76 -6.10
C ASP A 535 13.44 -8.61 -6.88
N VAL A 536 12.53 -9.58 -6.76
CA VAL A 536 11.21 -9.52 -7.39
C VAL A 536 10.34 -8.48 -6.67
N SER A 537 10.45 -8.38 -5.34
CA SER A 537 9.80 -7.33 -4.54
C SER A 537 10.20 -5.93 -5.00
N VAL A 538 11.50 -5.62 -5.08
CA VAL A 538 11.98 -4.30 -5.49
C VAL A 538 11.43 -3.93 -6.88
N ARG A 539 11.50 -4.87 -7.83
CA ARG A 539 11.01 -4.64 -9.21
C ARG A 539 9.50 -4.41 -9.25
N GLU A 540 8.72 -5.16 -8.48
CA GLU A 540 7.27 -4.97 -8.39
C GLU A 540 6.91 -3.65 -7.69
N ALA A 541 7.63 -3.26 -6.63
CA ALA A 541 7.44 -1.98 -5.96
C ALA A 541 7.72 -0.81 -6.91
N THR A 542 8.79 -0.88 -7.71
CA THR A 542 9.05 0.11 -8.75
C THR A 542 7.95 0.14 -9.81
N ARG A 543 7.42 -1.02 -10.26
CA ARG A 543 6.25 -1.04 -11.18
C ARG A 543 5.07 -0.28 -10.59
N GLY A 544 4.87 -0.37 -9.28
CA GLY A 544 3.85 0.39 -8.57
C GLY A 544 4.01 1.89 -8.78
N VAL A 545 5.21 2.42 -8.50
CA VAL A 545 5.55 3.86 -8.66
C VAL A 545 5.51 4.28 -10.13
N ASP A 546 6.02 3.45 -11.05
CA ASP A 546 6.01 3.74 -12.49
C ASP A 546 4.59 3.79 -13.07
N SER A 547 3.62 3.10 -12.43
CA SER A 547 2.23 3.04 -12.88
C SER A 547 1.37 4.21 -12.40
N ASP A 548 1.68 4.76 -11.23
CA ASP A 548 1.01 5.87 -10.58
C ASP A 548 2.01 6.51 -9.61
N TYR A 549 2.60 7.63 -10.01
CA TYR A 549 3.62 8.33 -9.24
C TYR A 549 3.00 9.10 -8.06
N GLY A 550 1.70 9.43 -8.12
CA GLY A 550 0.98 10.01 -6.99
C GLY A 550 0.69 9.01 -5.86
N ASN A 551 0.95 7.71 -6.07
CA ASN A 551 0.53 6.67 -5.15
C ASN A 551 1.43 6.53 -3.91
N ALA A 552 0.92 6.97 -2.76
CA ALA A 552 1.63 6.88 -1.49
C ALA A 552 2.02 5.45 -1.08
N SER A 553 1.18 4.45 -1.36
CA SER A 553 1.47 3.06 -1.00
C SER A 553 2.64 2.52 -1.84
N SER A 554 2.67 2.80 -3.15
CA SER A 554 3.79 2.40 -4.01
C SER A 554 5.13 2.94 -3.49
N HIS A 555 5.19 4.23 -3.15
CA HIS A 555 6.37 4.85 -2.55
C HIS A 555 6.75 4.20 -1.22
N LEU A 556 5.78 3.91 -0.34
CA LEU A 556 6.04 3.25 0.95
C LEU A 556 6.67 1.86 0.76
N PHE A 557 6.13 1.05 -0.14
CA PHE A 557 6.64 -0.30 -0.39
C PHE A 557 7.99 -0.28 -1.11
N LEU A 558 8.26 0.71 -1.97
CA LEU A 558 9.58 0.92 -2.55
C LEU A 558 10.59 1.36 -1.46
N ALA A 559 10.20 2.23 -0.54
CA ALA A 559 11.01 2.57 0.64
C ALA A 559 11.33 1.32 1.46
N ASN A 560 10.33 0.50 1.80
CA ASN A 560 10.54 -0.75 2.54
C ASN A 560 11.49 -1.71 1.80
N SER A 561 11.42 -1.75 0.47
CA SER A 561 12.32 -2.54 -0.38
C SER A 561 13.76 -2.00 -0.31
N TYR A 562 13.97 -0.68 -0.35
CA TYR A 562 15.30 -0.09 -0.15
C TYR A 562 15.84 -0.27 1.27
N ASN A 563 14.97 -0.21 2.29
CA ASN A 563 15.36 -0.47 3.68
C ASN A 563 15.90 -1.90 3.86
N ALA A 564 15.32 -2.88 3.15
CA ALA A 564 15.79 -4.26 3.18
C ALA A 564 17.17 -4.44 2.54
N LEU A 565 17.52 -3.60 1.55
CA LEU A 565 18.82 -3.61 0.89
C LEU A 565 19.89 -2.80 1.66
N ARG A 566 19.48 -1.94 2.60
CA ARG A 566 20.38 -1.05 3.34
C ARG A 566 21.30 -1.84 4.29
N ASP A 567 22.54 -1.39 4.42
CA ASP A 567 23.49 -1.91 5.39
C ASP A 567 22.96 -1.73 6.84
N PRO A 568 22.75 -2.83 7.60
CA PRO A 568 22.25 -2.76 8.98
C PRO A 568 23.16 -1.99 9.95
N LYS A 569 24.46 -1.95 9.67
CA LYS A 569 25.44 -1.20 10.49
C LYS A 569 25.62 0.26 10.03
N ARG A 570 24.95 0.67 8.95
CA ARG A 570 24.97 2.04 8.40
C ARG A 570 26.39 2.54 8.04
N ILE A 571 27.28 1.65 7.59
CA ILE A 571 28.62 2.03 7.10
C ILE A 571 28.57 2.26 5.58
N ASN A 572 27.95 1.33 4.85
CA ASN A 572 27.69 1.49 3.42
C ASN A 572 26.32 2.15 3.19
N LEU A 573 26.35 3.44 2.87
CA LEU A 573 25.15 4.29 2.82
C LEU A 573 24.48 4.35 1.44
N ARG A 574 24.79 3.41 0.54
CA ARG A 574 24.32 3.38 -0.86
C ARG A 574 22.80 3.53 -1.00
N TYR A 575 22.02 2.90 -0.13
CA TYR A 575 20.55 2.90 -0.16
C TYR A 575 19.88 3.83 0.86
N GLU A 576 20.65 4.60 1.64
CA GLU A 576 20.10 5.48 2.68
C GLU A 576 19.23 6.60 2.09
N THR A 577 19.75 7.31 1.07
CA THR A 577 19.05 8.39 0.38
C THR A 577 17.77 7.93 -0.33
N PRO A 578 17.79 6.92 -1.22
CA PRO A 578 16.56 6.50 -1.88
C PRO A 578 15.53 5.94 -0.91
N TRP A 579 15.93 5.27 0.18
CA TRP A 579 15.00 4.85 1.22
C TRP A 579 14.25 6.02 1.88
N PHE A 580 14.98 7.03 2.37
CA PHE A 580 14.36 8.12 3.13
C PHE A 580 13.51 9.03 2.24
N ASN A 581 13.96 9.33 1.01
CA ASN A 581 13.18 10.14 0.07
C ASN A 581 11.86 9.44 -0.32
N GLU A 582 11.88 8.14 -0.61
CA GLU A 582 10.65 7.38 -0.90
C GLU A 582 9.70 7.36 0.30
N LEU A 583 10.23 7.22 1.52
CA LEU A 583 9.43 7.29 2.75
C LEU A 583 8.83 8.69 2.97
N LEU A 584 9.55 9.76 2.63
CA LEU A 584 9.04 11.13 2.68
C LEU A 584 7.93 11.36 1.65
N LEU A 585 8.12 10.94 0.40
CA LEU A 585 7.10 11.02 -0.65
C LEU A 585 5.85 10.24 -0.25
N ALA A 586 6.00 9.01 0.24
CA ALA A 586 4.90 8.20 0.75
C ALA A 586 4.11 8.94 1.84
N ASN A 587 4.80 9.46 2.85
CA ASN A 587 4.16 10.17 3.97
C ASN A 587 3.54 11.51 3.56
N LEU A 588 4.08 12.21 2.55
CA LEU A 588 3.51 13.46 2.04
C LEU A 588 2.28 13.23 1.16
N LEU A 589 2.28 12.19 0.33
CA LEU A 589 1.17 11.85 -0.57
C LEU A 589 0.03 11.11 0.15
N ALA A 590 0.33 10.37 1.24
CA ALA A 590 -0.67 9.54 1.92
C ALA A 590 -1.82 10.38 2.49
N PRO A 591 -3.10 10.11 2.23
CA PRO A 591 -4.18 10.77 2.96
C PRO A 591 -4.11 10.43 4.45
N VAL A 592 -4.62 11.29 5.31
CA VAL A 592 -4.74 10.96 6.74
C VAL A 592 -5.62 9.73 6.92
N GLY A 593 -5.15 8.78 7.73
CA GLY A 593 -5.77 7.48 7.91
C GLY A 593 -5.49 6.48 6.78
N GLY A 594 -4.57 6.78 5.86
CA GLY A 594 -4.14 5.87 4.80
C GLY A 594 -3.08 4.85 5.20
N GLY A 595 -2.95 4.57 6.50
CA GLY A 595 -1.91 3.72 7.07
C GLY A 595 -1.19 4.41 8.22
N PRO A 596 -0.47 3.67 9.07
CA PRO A 596 0.40 4.26 10.08
C PRO A 596 1.55 5.02 9.42
N LEU A 597 1.85 6.22 9.92
CA LEU A 597 3.04 6.98 9.48
C LEU A 597 4.36 6.28 9.84
N SER A 598 4.28 5.33 10.79
CA SER A 598 5.41 4.58 11.32
C SER A 598 6.15 3.81 10.26
N GLN A 599 7.48 3.95 10.26
CA GLN A 599 8.38 3.24 9.35
C GLN A 599 8.61 1.77 9.75
N TYR A 600 8.37 1.40 11.01
CA TYR A 600 8.62 0.04 11.51
C TYR A 600 7.37 -0.84 11.45
N VAL A 601 6.22 -0.28 11.07
CA VAL A 601 4.97 -1.02 10.87
C VAL A 601 4.86 -1.38 9.40
N SER A 602 5.39 -2.56 9.05
CA SER A 602 5.60 -3.04 7.68
C SER A 602 4.36 -3.61 6.99
N GLU A 603 3.19 -3.64 7.64
CA GLU A 603 1.99 -4.36 7.17
C GLU A 603 0.84 -3.41 6.88
N GLN A 604 1.04 -2.50 5.94
CA GLN A 604 0.05 -1.48 5.59
C GLN A 604 -0.80 -1.95 4.42
N GLU A 605 -1.88 -2.67 4.73
CA GLU A 605 -3.02 -2.73 3.83
C GLU A 605 -3.63 -1.33 3.74
N TYR A 606 -3.35 -0.60 2.66
CA TYR A 606 -4.16 0.57 2.37
C TYR A 606 -5.55 0.06 1.96
N SER A 607 -6.54 0.26 2.84
CA SER A 607 -7.96 0.21 2.50
C SER A 607 -8.70 1.27 3.31
N LYS A 608 -8.71 2.49 2.76
CA LYS A 608 -9.15 3.71 3.47
C LYS A 608 -10.49 3.53 4.19
N LEU A 609 -11.46 2.79 3.65
CA LEU A 609 -12.80 2.67 4.24
C LEU A 609 -12.96 1.57 5.30
N PHE A 610 -11.99 0.67 5.42
CA PHE A 610 -11.97 -0.36 6.47
C PHE A 610 -11.01 0.00 7.63
N GLU A 611 -10.12 0.98 7.44
CA GLU A 611 -9.33 1.58 8.51
C GLU A 611 -10.24 2.33 9.50
N ALA A 612 -10.25 1.87 10.76
CA ALA A 612 -10.94 2.51 11.86
C ALA A 612 -10.00 3.45 12.62
N ASP A 613 -10.58 4.41 13.34
CA ASP A 613 -9.83 5.13 14.37
C ASP A 613 -9.25 4.12 15.36
N ARG A 614 -7.92 4.07 15.45
CA ARG A 614 -7.22 3.06 16.23
C ARG A 614 -5.95 3.60 16.87
N PHE A 615 -5.61 2.98 17.98
CA PHE A 615 -4.32 3.06 18.62
C PHE A 615 -3.63 1.72 18.40
N GLY A 616 -2.37 1.74 17.98
CA GLY A 616 -1.59 0.53 17.75
C GLY A 616 -0.20 0.64 18.38
N ILE A 617 0.34 -0.52 18.75
CA ILE A 617 1.71 -0.66 19.24
C ILE A 617 2.37 -1.79 18.45
N SER A 618 3.56 -1.53 17.93
CA SER A 618 4.43 -2.54 17.35
C SER A 618 5.77 -2.56 18.08
N SER A 619 6.35 -3.74 18.27
CA SER A 619 7.70 -3.87 18.77
C SER A 619 8.39 -5.08 18.15
N THR A 620 9.67 -4.91 17.79
CA THR A 620 10.53 -6.01 17.40
C THR A 620 11.77 -6.02 18.29
N SER A 621 12.05 -7.17 18.90
CA SER A 621 13.27 -7.39 19.69
C SER A 621 14.06 -8.52 19.06
N SER A 622 15.34 -8.28 18.80
CA SER A 622 16.29 -9.26 18.28
C SER A 622 17.50 -9.35 19.18
N TYR A 623 17.93 -10.58 19.47
CA TYR A 623 19.13 -10.89 20.22
C TYR A 623 20.01 -11.84 19.41
N PHE A 624 21.30 -11.54 19.37
CA PHE A 624 22.32 -12.36 18.73
C PHE A 624 23.31 -12.86 19.80
N THR A 625 23.79 -14.09 19.68
CA THR A 625 24.80 -14.64 20.61
C THR A 625 26.16 -13.95 20.55
N THR A 626 26.38 -13.07 19.56
CA THR A 626 27.52 -12.13 19.53
C THR A 626 27.43 -11.06 20.64
N GLY A 627 26.26 -10.91 21.28
CA GLY A 627 25.99 -9.86 22.26
C GLY A 627 25.23 -8.66 21.68
N GLU A 628 24.89 -8.71 20.38
CA GLU A 628 24.08 -7.68 19.73
C GLU A 628 22.61 -7.77 20.17
N ILE A 629 22.03 -6.60 20.46
CA ILE A 629 20.61 -6.39 20.77
C ILE A 629 20.09 -5.31 19.82
N ARG A 630 18.95 -5.59 19.18
CA ARG A 630 18.20 -4.61 18.39
C ARG A 630 16.76 -4.58 18.89
N GLU A 631 16.28 -3.39 19.23
CA GLU A 631 14.90 -3.17 19.63
C GLU A 631 14.31 -2.04 18.80
N THR A 632 13.15 -2.29 18.20
CA THR A 632 12.29 -1.25 17.65
C THR A 632 10.97 -1.23 18.43
N ALA A 633 10.43 -0.04 18.63
CA ALA A 633 9.10 0.13 19.19
C ALA A 633 8.40 1.31 18.51
N SER A 634 7.12 1.12 18.20
CA SER A 634 6.30 2.09 17.52
C SER A 634 4.97 2.21 18.23
N GLN A 635 4.59 3.43 18.56
CA GLN A 635 3.24 3.79 18.96
C GLN A 635 2.63 4.61 17.83
N TYR A 636 1.46 4.24 17.33
CA TYR A 636 0.81 4.95 16.24
C TYR A 636 -0.69 5.01 16.42
N GLY A 637 -1.33 5.92 15.69
CA GLY A 637 -2.78 5.93 15.66
C GLY A 637 -3.39 6.91 14.69
N ILE A 638 -4.68 6.72 14.47
CA ILE A 638 -5.54 7.54 13.62
C ILE A 638 -6.73 7.97 14.47
N PHE A 639 -6.98 9.28 14.50
CA PHE A 639 -8.07 9.89 15.25
C PHE A 639 -8.72 10.97 14.40
N GLY A 640 -9.82 10.63 13.74
CA GLY A 640 -10.54 11.56 12.87
C GLY A 640 -9.69 12.03 11.69
N ASN A 641 -9.25 13.29 11.73
CA ASN A 641 -8.44 13.92 10.68
C ASN A 641 -6.95 14.06 11.06
N VAL A 642 -6.49 13.32 12.08
CA VAL A 642 -5.10 13.28 12.52
C VAL A 642 -4.56 11.85 12.47
N SER A 643 -3.37 11.67 11.91
CA SER A 643 -2.54 10.47 12.07
C SER A 643 -1.25 10.84 12.80
N TYR A 644 -0.75 9.96 13.66
CA TYR A 644 0.55 10.15 14.29
C TYR A 644 1.30 8.82 14.42
N SER A 645 2.62 8.95 14.57
CA SER A 645 3.49 7.89 15.05
C SER A 645 4.58 8.46 15.95
N PHE A 646 5.01 7.64 16.90
CA PHE A 646 6.23 7.80 17.65
C PHE A 646 7.00 6.50 17.55
N ASP A 647 8.13 6.55 16.88
CA ASP A 647 8.98 5.41 16.61
C ASP A 647 10.30 5.55 17.36
N THR A 648 10.82 4.45 17.88
CA THR A 648 12.15 4.39 18.49
C THR A 648 12.87 3.13 18.07
N GLU A 649 14.17 3.28 17.81
CA GLU A 649 15.09 2.19 17.54
C GLU A 649 16.28 2.30 18.49
N PHE A 650 16.65 1.16 19.07
CA PHE A 650 17.83 0.99 19.90
C PHE A 650 18.66 -0.17 19.36
N GLN A 651 19.94 0.08 19.13
CA GLN A 651 20.91 -0.96 18.81
C GLN A 651 22.08 -0.88 19.79
N TYR A 652 22.51 -2.04 20.26
CA TYR A 652 23.72 -2.21 21.02
C TYR A 652 24.46 -3.44 20.49
N ASP A 653 25.70 -3.28 20.08
CA ASP A 653 26.58 -4.39 19.68
C ASP A 653 27.96 -4.19 20.31
N ASN A 654 28.53 -5.23 20.89
CA ASN A 654 29.88 -5.21 21.45
C ASN A 654 30.97 -5.35 20.35
N GLY A 655 30.57 -5.75 19.14
CA GLY A 655 31.49 -6.08 18.07
C GLY A 655 32.24 -7.40 18.30
N LEU A 656 33.01 -7.81 17.29
CA LEU A 656 33.82 -9.04 17.33
C LEU A 656 35.32 -8.77 17.52
N ARG A 657 35.74 -7.51 17.32
CA ARG A 657 37.13 -7.04 17.50
C ARG A 657 37.16 -5.92 18.55
N PRO A 658 38.31 -5.64 19.18
CA PRO A 658 38.42 -4.52 20.11
C PRO A 658 38.06 -3.20 19.42
N ASN A 659 37.39 -2.29 20.13
CA ASN A 659 36.95 -1.00 19.60
C ASN A 659 36.09 -1.16 18.33
N ASN A 660 35.10 -2.05 18.35
CA ASN A 660 34.14 -2.30 17.25
C ASN A 660 32.70 -2.36 17.76
N GLU A 661 32.48 -1.78 18.94
CA GLU A 661 31.16 -1.61 19.52
C GLU A 661 30.38 -0.48 18.83
N ILE A 662 29.05 -0.60 18.86
CA ILE A 662 28.13 0.46 18.48
C ILE A 662 26.98 0.53 19.51
N THR A 663 26.62 1.74 19.88
CA THR A 663 25.37 2.05 20.58
C THR A 663 24.64 3.13 19.80
N ARG A 664 23.45 2.81 19.29
CA ARG A 664 22.58 3.73 18.55
C ARG A 664 21.25 3.86 19.26
N SER A 665 20.78 5.08 19.39
CA SER A 665 19.41 5.40 19.81
C SER A 665 18.81 6.41 18.85
N GLU A 666 17.73 6.03 18.19
CA GLU A 666 17.03 6.82 17.19
C GLU A 666 15.56 6.95 17.59
N SER A 667 14.96 8.11 17.35
CA SER A 667 13.53 8.32 17.58
C SER A 667 12.94 9.27 16.55
N TYR A 668 11.75 8.93 16.07
CA TYR A 668 10.98 9.74 15.14
C TYR A 668 9.63 10.08 15.74
N GLY A 669 9.25 11.35 15.67
CA GLY A 669 7.88 11.79 15.93
C GLY A 669 7.27 12.30 14.63
N GLN A 670 6.13 11.76 14.22
CA GLN A 670 5.44 12.19 13.01
C GLN A 670 3.97 12.49 13.32
N VAL A 671 3.46 13.56 12.71
CA VAL A 671 2.05 13.94 12.78
C VAL A 671 1.60 14.38 11.40
N LYS A 672 0.44 13.92 10.97
CA LYS A 672 -0.22 14.37 9.74
C LYS A 672 -1.64 14.83 10.05
N LEU A 673 -2.00 16.00 9.54
CA LEU A 673 -3.30 16.64 9.72
C LEU A 673 -3.96 16.86 8.36
N GLN A 674 -5.21 16.43 8.21
CA GLN A 674 -6.03 16.69 7.04
C GLN A 674 -6.82 17.98 7.30
N LEU A 675 -6.50 19.04 6.56
CA LEU A 675 -7.17 20.34 6.68
C LEU A 675 -8.47 20.38 5.87
N THR A 676 -8.38 19.93 4.62
CA THR A 676 -9.50 19.80 3.68
C THR A 676 -9.36 18.46 2.95
N LEU A 677 -10.24 18.15 2.00
CA LEU A 677 -10.07 16.96 1.16
C LEU A 677 -8.77 16.96 0.34
N GLN A 678 -8.35 18.13 -0.09
CA GLN A 678 -7.21 18.35 -0.98
C GLN A 678 -5.95 18.73 -0.21
N ASP A 679 -6.09 19.26 1.01
CA ASP A 679 -5.00 19.86 1.77
C ASP A 679 -4.62 19.02 2.98
N SER A 680 -3.34 18.68 3.09
CA SER A 680 -2.77 18.07 4.30
C SER A 680 -1.45 18.72 4.72
N ILE A 681 -1.18 18.70 6.03
CA ILE A 681 0.08 19.13 6.63
C ILE A 681 0.74 17.93 7.29
N PHE A 682 2.03 17.77 7.06
CA PHE A 682 2.88 16.75 7.68
C PHE A 682 3.97 17.43 8.53
N LEU A 683 4.26 16.86 9.69
CA LEU A 683 5.33 17.30 10.57
C LEU A 683 6.14 16.08 11.00
N GLN A 684 7.46 16.17 10.91
CA GLN A 684 8.38 15.13 11.38
C GLN A 684 9.51 15.72 12.20
N THR A 685 9.84 15.06 13.30
CA THR A 685 11.05 15.32 14.08
C THR A 685 11.87 14.05 14.23
N LYS A 686 13.20 14.18 14.22
CA LYS A 686 14.14 13.09 14.46
C LYS A 686 15.13 13.45 15.58
N TYR A 687 15.36 12.48 16.44
CA TYR A 687 16.47 12.44 17.40
C TYR A 687 17.39 11.27 17.06
N GLN A 688 18.70 11.47 17.17
CA GLN A 688 19.69 10.40 17.02
C GLN A 688 20.92 10.65 17.93
N ASP A 689 21.42 9.61 18.60
CA ASP A 689 22.73 9.57 19.26
C ASP A 689 23.38 8.24 18.87
N ILE A 690 24.43 8.31 18.06
CA ILE A 690 25.26 7.17 17.66
C ILE A 690 26.60 7.32 18.35
N ARG A 691 27.08 6.26 18.98
CA ARG A 691 28.42 6.17 19.55
C ARG A 691 29.03 4.86 19.10
N GLU A 692 30.20 4.94 18.52
CA GLU A 692 30.85 3.78 17.94
C GLU A 692 32.37 3.86 18.06
N GLY A 693 33.00 2.69 18.05
CA GLY A 693 34.44 2.57 17.88
C GLY A 693 34.81 2.66 16.40
N ASP A 694 35.65 1.73 15.95
CA ASP A 694 35.98 1.51 14.56
C ASP A 694 35.04 0.46 13.95
N LEU A 695 34.11 0.92 13.11
CA LEU A 695 33.20 0.07 12.35
C LEU A 695 33.63 -0.14 10.89
N PHE A 696 34.76 0.43 10.44
CA PHE A 696 35.17 0.28 9.05
C PHE A 696 35.40 -1.17 8.66
N GLN A 697 35.09 -1.49 7.41
CA GLN A 697 35.34 -2.81 6.83
C GLN A 697 36.82 -2.91 6.43
N TYR A 698 37.47 -4.02 6.78
CA TYR A 698 38.86 -4.29 6.45
C TYR A 698 39.03 -5.69 5.85
N TYR A 699 39.94 -5.81 4.87
CA TYR A 699 40.36 -7.11 4.35
C TYR A 699 40.99 -8.00 5.46
N ASP A 700 41.87 -7.42 6.27
CA ASP A 700 42.45 -8.05 7.45
C ASP A 700 41.85 -7.43 8.72
N GLN A 701 41.17 -8.21 9.54
CA GLN A 701 40.49 -7.69 10.74
C GLN A 701 41.44 -7.26 11.86
N SER A 702 42.73 -7.63 11.79
CA SER A 702 43.74 -7.13 12.73
C SER A 702 44.15 -5.67 12.48
N ASN A 703 43.75 -5.12 11.34
CA ASN A 703 44.06 -3.78 10.88
C ASN A 703 43.09 -2.70 11.40
N PHE A 704 42.55 -2.89 12.60
CA PHE A 704 41.65 -1.91 13.21
C PHE A 704 42.38 -0.75 13.88
N ALA A 705 41.67 0.38 14.01
CA ALA A 705 42.11 1.56 14.75
C ALA A 705 41.60 1.49 16.22
N PRO A 706 42.45 1.21 17.22
CA PRO A 706 42.02 1.06 18.62
C PRO A 706 41.70 2.38 19.34
N GLY A 707 42.22 3.50 18.83
CA GLY A 707 42.00 4.84 19.39
C GLY A 707 40.80 5.56 18.78
N LEU A 708 40.21 5.01 17.72
CA LEU A 708 39.16 5.64 16.92
C LEU A 708 37.80 5.58 17.61
N HIS A 709 37.23 6.73 17.95
CA HIS A 709 35.89 6.84 18.50
C HIS A 709 35.12 7.88 17.71
N PHE A 710 33.89 7.52 17.34
CA PHE A 710 32.98 8.40 16.64
C PHE A 710 31.70 8.60 17.45
N ARG A 711 31.20 9.84 17.43
CA ARG A 711 29.88 10.16 17.96
C ARG A 711 29.16 11.12 17.03
N GLU A 712 27.96 10.74 16.61
CA GLU A 712 27.05 11.58 15.85
C GLU A 712 25.82 11.88 16.69
N LEU A 713 25.51 13.17 16.85
CA LEU A 713 24.43 13.67 17.68
C LEU A 713 23.50 14.57 16.88
N GLN A 714 22.21 14.25 16.93
CA GLN A 714 21.14 15.00 16.29
C GLN A 714 20.04 15.34 17.32
N GLN A 715 20.01 16.58 17.86
CA GLN A 715 19.07 17.03 18.92
C GLN A 715 18.41 18.41 18.72
N PRO A 716 17.06 18.50 18.59
CA PRO A 716 16.29 17.74 17.61
C PRO A 716 16.71 18.25 16.24
N ALA A 717 17.40 17.41 15.48
CA ALA A 717 18.21 17.92 14.38
C ALA A 717 17.49 17.93 13.05
N ILE A 718 16.55 17.00 12.85
CA ILE A 718 15.63 17.07 11.71
C ILE A 718 14.30 17.57 12.24
N LEU A 719 13.85 18.70 11.71
CA LEU A 719 12.51 19.23 11.84
C LEU A 719 12.00 19.51 10.43
N LEU A 720 11.06 18.69 9.95
CA LEU A 720 10.45 18.83 8.64
C LEU A 720 8.98 19.23 8.76
N GLY A 721 8.58 20.17 7.90
CA GLY A 721 7.21 20.53 7.63
C GLY A 721 6.88 20.27 6.18
N GLY A 722 5.81 19.52 5.95
CA GLY A 722 5.28 19.20 4.64
C GLY A 722 3.89 19.80 4.44
N TYR A 723 3.62 20.27 3.24
CA TYR A 723 2.27 20.60 2.78
C TYR A 723 2.00 19.90 1.46
N HIS A 724 0.81 19.31 1.35
CA HIS A 724 0.34 18.63 0.14
C HIS A 724 -1.01 19.20 -0.24
N HIS A 725 -1.13 19.58 -1.51
CA HIS A 725 -2.38 19.98 -2.15
C HIS A 725 -2.66 19.09 -3.36
N GLU A 726 -3.85 18.51 -3.44
CA GLU A 726 -4.34 17.78 -4.61
C GLU A 726 -5.37 18.62 -5.38
N TRP A 727 -4.99 19.15 -6.54
CA TRP A 727 -5.87 19.99 -7.37
C TRP A 727 -6.96 19.16 -8.07
N ALA A 728 -6.59 17.94 -8.47
CA ALA A 728 -7.41 16.94 -9.14
C ALA A 728 -6.70 15.57 -9.00
N PRO A 729 -7.38 14.44 -9.26
CA PRO A 729 -6.73 13.13 -9.28
C PRO A 729 -5.48 13.14 -10.16
N GLY A 730 -4.32 12.78 -9.59
CA GLY A 730 -3.02 12.78 -10.26
C GLY A 730 -2.33 14.16 -10.36
N VAL A 731 -2.93 15.24 -9.83
CA VAL A 731 -2.40 16.60 -9.92
C VAL A 731 -2.07 17.10 -8.51
N HIS A 732 -0.81 16.99 -8.11
CA HIS A 732 -0.36 17.24 -6.73
C HIS A 732 0.71 18.34 -6.67
N THR A 733 0.58 19.24 -5.70
CA THR A 733 1.66 20.15 -5.28
C THR A 733 2.17 19.71 -3.92
N LEU A 734 3.47 19.49 -3.81
CA LEU A 734 4.17 19.15 -2.57
C LEU A 734 5.10 20.30 -2.21
N VAL A 735 5.09 20.70 -0.94
CA VAL A 735 6.04 21.66 -0.37
C VAL A 735 6.69 20.99 0.83
N LEU A 736 8.02 20.98 0.86
CA LEU A 736 8.81 20.49 1.98
C LEU A 736 9.71 21.61 2.47
N VAL A 737 9.65 21.92 3.76
CA VAL A 737 10.56 22.85 4.42
C VAL A 737 11.17 22.16 5.63
N GLY A 738 12.40 22.51 5.97
CA GLY A 738 13.02 21.88 7.12
C GLY A 738 14.27 22.55 7.63
N ARG A 739 14.58 22.23 8.88
CA ARG A 739 15.89 22.45 9.50
C ARG A 739 16.54 21.10 9.70
N LEU A 740 17.74 20.95 9.17
CA LEU A 740 18.61 19.79 9.31
C LEU A 740 19.83 20.24 10.11
N ALA A 741 20.16 19.54 11.19
CA ALA A 741 21.34 19.79 11.98
C ALA A 741 22.05 18.47 12.28
N ASP A 742 23.33 18.55 12.54
CA ASP A 742 24.14 17.39 12.89
C ASP A 742 25.39 17.85 13.64
N GLU A 743 25.85 17.04 14.57
CA GLU A 743 27.02 17.31 15.38
C GLU A 743 27.86 16.04 15.46
N ILE A 744 29.05 16.09 14.88
CA ILE A 744 29.97 14.98 14.76
C ILE A 744 31.19 15.24 15.63
N PHE A 745 31.54 14.26 16.46
CA PHE A 745 32.82 14.18 17.16
C PHE A 745 33.61 12.98 16.65
N PHE A 746 34.89 13.21 16.43
CA PHE A 746 35.81 12.19 15.91
C PHE A 746 37.14 12.32 16.63
N ASP A 747 37.54 11.27 17.35
CA ASP A 747 38.79 11.21 18.10
C ASP A 747 39.59 9.97 17.69
N ASP A 748 40.89 10.12 17.45
CA ASP A 748 41.85 9.02 17.28
C ASP A 748 43.08 9.30 18.17
N LEU A 749 43.10 8.72 19.38
CA LEU A 749 44.01 9.10 20.48
C LEU A 749 44.93 7.95 20.94
N ASN A 750 46.09 8.31 21.52
CA ASN A 750 46.88 7.52 22.50
C ASN A 750 47.88 6.47 21.95
N ARG A 751 48.91 6.91 21.21
CA ARG A 751 49.88 6.03 20.50
C ARG A 751 51.29 5.85 21.10
N LYS A 752 51.51 6.17 22.38
CA LYS A 752 52.85 5.95 23.00
C LYS A 752 53.33 4.49 22.98
N LYS A 753 52.45 3.50 22.76
CA LYS A 753 52.80 2.07 22.59
C LYS A 753 52.96 1.61 21.12
N ASP A 754 52.53 2.41 20.14
CA ASP A 754 52.55 2.06 18.70
C ASP A 754 53.72 2.68 17.93
N ALA A 755 54.36 3.73 18.48
CA ALA A 755 55.56 4.32 17.89
C ALA A 755 56.70 3.29 17.72
N ASP A 756 56.82 2.32 18.63
CA ASP A 756 57.80 1.22 18.56
C ASP A 756 57.44 0.16 17.50
N ALA A 757 56.15 0.03 17.14
CA ALA A 757 55.64 -0.91 16.12
C ALA A 757 55.59 -0.30 14.71
N PHE A 758 55.42 1.02 14.59
CA PHE A 758 55.50 1.79 13.35
C PHE A 758 56.88 1.66 12.69
N VAL A 759 57.94 1.67 13.51
CA VAL A 759 59.33 1.45 13.07
C VAL A 759 59.60 -0.01 12.67
N ALA A 760 58.84 -0.97 13.21
CA ALA A 760 59.11 -2.40 13.05
C ALA A 760 58.30 -3.12 11.95
N SER A 761 57.14 -2.62 11.54
CA SER A 761 56.21 -3.39 10.69
C SER A 761 55.42 -2.64 9.62
N GLY A 762 55.29 -1.31 9.67
CA GLY A 762 54.59 -0.52 8.65
C GLY A 762 53.09 -0.84 8.41
N LEU A 763 52.46 -1.74 9.17
CA LEU A 763 51.24 -2.45 8.73
C LEU A 763 49.94 -2.20 9.52
N ARG A 764 49.89 -1.38 10.59
CA ARG A 764 48.60 -1.08 11.26
C ARG A 764 47.94 0.20 10.74
N PRO A 765 46.71 0.19 10.21
CA PRO A 765 46.01 1.40 9.80
C PRO A 765 45.81 2.34 10.96
N ASN A 766 45.95 3.61 10.64
CA ASN A 766 45.68 4.72 11.53
C ASN A 766 44.89 5.69 10.65
N VAL A 767 43.69 6.09 11.10
CA VAL A 767 42.80 6.96 10.33
C VAL A 767 43.27 8.42 10.40
N SER A 768 43.96 8.82 11.48
CA SER A 768 44.66 10.11 11.61
C SER A 768 46.11 10.11 11.07
N ARG A 769 46.46 9.28 10.09
CA ARG A 769 47.78 9.34 9.44
C ARG A 769 47.95 10.67 8.71
N SER A 770 48.71 11.58 9.30
CA SER A 770 49.03 12.85 8.68
C SER A 770 50.12 12.67 7.63
N LEU A 771 49.79 12.98 6.37
CA LEU A 771 50.71 12.93 5.25
C LEU A 771 51.62 14.17 5.25
N ILE A 772 52.93 13.93 5.24
CA ILE A 772 53.95 14.99 5.22
C ILE A 772 54.65 14.97 3.88
N PHE A 773 54.61 16.11 3.19
CA PHE A 773 55.28 16.37 1.93
C PHE A 773 56.62 17.04 2.18
N LEU A 774 57.68 16.38 1.71
CA LEU A 774 59.01 16.94 1.71
C LEU A 774 59.16 17.83 0.48
N GLN A 775 59.55 19.09 0.70
CA GLN A 775 59.81 20.05 -0.37
C GLN A 775 61.32 20.32 -0.48
N ASP A 776 61.87 20.27 -1.68
CA ASP A 776 63.26 20.67 -1.94
C ASP A 776 63.48 22.18 -1.72
N PRO A 777 64.72 22.69 -1.74
CA PRO A 777 64.98 24.14 -1.60
C PRO A 777 64.32 25.02 -2.68
N ALA A 778 63.81 24.44 -3.77
CA ALA A 778 63.07 25.12 -4.82
C ALA A 778 61.54 25.01 -4.64
N GLY A 779 61.07 24.44 -3.52
CA GLY A 779 59.65 24.26 -3.20
C GLY A 779 58.98 23.11 -3.96
N LYS A 780 59.74 22.22 -4.59
CA LYS A 780 59.18 21.07 -5.34
C LYS A 780 59.05 19.85 -4.46
N PHE A 781 58.04 19.03 -4.73
CA PHE A 781 57.86 17.75 -4.06
C PHE A 781 59.09 16.84 -4.25
N ALA A 782 59.70 16.43 -3.14
CA ALA A 782 60.92 15.62 -3.06
C ALA A 782 60.68 14.24 -2.43
N GLY A 783 59.53 14.04 -1.78
CA GLY A 783 59.16 12.79 -1.14
C GLY A 783 58.00 12.97 -0.16
N SER A 784 57.56 11.87 0.44
CA SER A 784 56.52 11.93 1.48
C SER A 784 56.68 10.81 2.51
N PHE A 785 56.08 11.01 3.68
CA PHE A 785 55.93 9.98 4.70
C PHE A 785 54.70 10.29 5.56
N PHE A 786 54.18 9.28 6.25
CA PHE A 786 53.09 9.46 7.20
C PHE A 786 53.63 9.60 8.62
N LEU A 787 53.04 10.52 9.41
CA LEU A 787 53.24 10.56 10.85
C LEU A 787 51.92 10.30 11.58
N PRO A 788 51.94 9.50 12.65
CA PRO A 788 50.79 9.39 13.54
C PRO A 788 50.72 10.64 14.42
N LEU A 789 49.62 11.38 14.34
CA LEU A 789 49.25 12.45 15.27
C LEU A 789 47.97 12.06 15.99
N ASP A 790 47.83 12.44 17.26
CA ASP A 790 46.55 12.32 17.94
C ASP A 790 45.61 13.38 17.35
N LEU A 791 44.40 12.96 16.99
CA LEU A 791 43.41 13.84 16.36
C LEU A 791 42.18 13.95 17.25
N ARG A 792 41.75 15.19 17.46
CA ARG A 792 40.42 15.52 17.95
C ARG A 792 39.72 16.40 16.93
N TYR A 793 38.52 16.05 16.57
CA TYR A 793 37.73 16.73 15.55
C TYR A 793 36.30 16.93 16.04
N HIS A 794 35.77 18.10 15.76
CA HIS A 794 34.39 18.47 16.06
C HIS A 794 33.81 19.27 14.91
N ASN A 795 32.62 18.87 14.45
CA ASN A 795 31.90 19.55 13.41
C ASN A 795 30.42 19.68 13.74
N THR A 796 29.91 20.90 13.71
CA THR A 796 28.47 21.16 13.74
C THR A 796 28.01 21.64 12.37
N PHE A 797 26.96 21.03 11.85
CA PHE A 797 26.31 21.39 10.61
C PHE A 797 24.87 21.82 10.91
N THR A 798 24.41 22.91 10.31
CA THR A 798 22.98 23.27 10.30
C THR A 798 22.61 23.84 8.94
N THR A 799 21.62 23.26 8.27
CA THR A 799 21.05 23.79 7.03
C THR A 799 19.53 23.89 7.10
N TYR A 800 19.00 24.90 6.43
CA TYR A 800 17.58 25.05 6.14
C TYR A 800 17.34 24.67 4.69
N THR A 801 16.33 23.84 4.46
CA THR A 801 15.93 23.36 3.13
C THR A 801 14.50 23.78 2.84
N GLY A 802 14.24 24.14 1.59
CA GLY A 802 12.91 24.37 1.05
C GLY A 802 12.82 23.76 -0.33
N GLU A 803 11.80 22.96 -0.60
CA GLU A 803 11.55 22.32 -1.88
C GLU A 803 10.08 22.41 -2.24
N VAL A 804 9.80 22.69 -3.51
CA VAL A 804 8.46 22.61 -4.09
C VAL A 804 8.51 21.66 -5.28
N SER A 805 7.58 20.71 -5.31
CA SER A 805 7.45 19.72 -6.38
C SER A 805 6.01 19.70 -6.89
N GLN A 806 5.84 19.66 -8.21
CA GLN A 806 4.57 19.58 -8.89
C GLN A 806 4.52 18.28 -9.71
N ILE A 807 3.47 17.50 -9.48
CA ILE A 807 3.18 16.25 -10.18
C ILE A 807 1.91 16.46 -11.00
N TRP A 808 1.96 16.18 -12.29
CA TRP A 808 0.82 16.14 -13.21
C TRP A 808 0.78 14.76 -13.87
N GLU A 809 -0.20 13.96 -13.46
CA GLU A 809 -0.38 12.60 -13.94
C GLU A 809 -1.69 12.45 -14.73
N SER A 810 -1.60 11.69 -15.81
CA SER A 810 -2.69 11.32 -16.69
C SER A 810 -2.49 9.89 -17.20
N ASP A 811 -3.50 9.30 -17.83
CA ASP A 811 -3.43 7.94 -18.39
C ASP A 811 -2.26 7.71 -19.35
N SER A 812 -1.76 8.76 -20.01
CA SER A 812 -0.74 8.68 -21.05
C SER A 812 0.55 9.43 -20.74
N ASN A 813 0.60 10.20 -19.66
CA ASN A 813 1.75 11.03 -19.34
C ASN A 813 1.85 11.33 -17.84
N THR A 814 3.08 11.31 -17.29
CA THR A 814 3.38 11.78 -15.93
C THR A 814 4.51 12.81 -16.01
N LEU A 815 4.22 14.05 -15.67
CA LEU A 815 5.18 15.16 -15.60
C LEU A 815 5.45 15.50 -14.12
N VAL A 816 6.73 15.50 -13.73
CA VAL A 816 7.19 15.88 -12.39
C VAL A 816 8.23 16.99 -12.55
N PHE A 817 8.04 18.12 -11.88
CA PHE A 817 9.03 19.20 -11.88
C PHE A 817 9.08 19.90 -10.53
N GLY A 818 10.23 20.43 -10.19
CA GLY A 818 10.43 21.05 -8.88
C GLY A 818 11.67 21.90 -8.79
N ALA A 819 11.77 22.58 -7.65
CA ALA A 819 12.90 23.42 -7.29
C ALA A 819 13.20 23.27 -5.80
N ARG A 820 14.49 23.13 -5.48
CA ARG A 820 15.01 23.00 -4.12
C ARG A 820 16.04 24.07 -3.84
N PHE A 821 15.94 24.68 -2.66
CA PHE A 821 16.87 25.69 -2.16
C PHE A 821 17.36 25.28 -0.79
N GLN A 822 18.67 25.36 -0.57
CA GLN A 822 19.27 25.11 0.75
C GLN A 822 20.26 26.22 1.10
N SER A 823 20.28 26.57 2.38
CA SER A 823 21.30 27.45 2.94
C SER A 823 21.67 26.97 4.33
N GLY A 824 22.96 26.90 4.63
CA GLY A 824 23.45 26.36 5.88
C GLY A 824 24.86 26.79 6.23
N GLU A 825 25.26 26.42 7.44
CA GLU A 825 26.55 26.74 8.04
C GLU A 825 27.19 25.49 8.62
N PHE A 826 28.51 25.46 8.53
CA PHE A 826 29.38 24.50 9.18
C PHE A 826 30.28 25.25 10.15
N HIS A 827 30.44 24.73 11.36
CA HIS A 827 31.50 25.09 12.28
C HIS A 827 32.35 23.85 12.48
N THR A 828 33.58 23.89 12.00
CA THR A 828 34.47 22.74 11.98
C THR A 828 35.75 23.11 12.68
N SER A 829 36.16 22.28 13.64
CA SER A 829 37.42 22.40 14.34
C SER A 829 38.15 21.07 14.39
N ASP A 830 39.47 21.14 14.33
CA ASP A 830 40.36 20.01 14.52
C ASP A 830 41.56 20.40 15.39
N ARG A 831 42.19 19.39 15.97
CA ARG A 831 43.43 19.54 16.71
C ARG A 831 44.26 18.29 16.54
N LEU A 832 45.43 18.47 15.96
CA LEU A 832 46.45 17.45 15.75
C LEU A 832 47.62 17.73 16.71
N ASP A 833 47.88 16.83 17.66
CA ASP A 833 48.98 16.96 18.63
C ASP A 833 49.60 15.61 19.04
N ASN A 834 50.40 15.61 20.11
CA ASN A 834 51.08 14.43 20.67
C ASN A 834 51.96 13.67 19.66
N GLU A 835 52.75 14.42 18.88
CA GLU A 835 53.66 13.87 17.90
C GLU A 835 54.74 12.97 18.53
N PRO A 836 55.27 11.97 17.79
CA PRO A 836 56.35 11.12 18.27
C PRO A 836 57.55 11.93 18.77
N ALA A 837 58.26 11.45 19.79
CA ALA A 837 59.36 12.19 20.43
C ALA A 837 60.47 12.64 19.45
N PHE A 838 60.68 11.91 18.34
CA PHE A 838 61.64 12.32 17.30
C PHE A 838 61.14 13.48 16.43
N ALA A 839 59.84 13.76 16.44
CA ALA A 839 59.17 14.75 15.61
C ALA A 839 58.77 16.05 16.35
N SER A 840 58.84 16.07 17.69
CA SER A 840 58.36 17.17 18.54
C SER A 840 59.09 18.50 18.39
N GLY A 841 60.25 18.51 17.72
CA GLY A 841 60.99 19.73 17.38
C GLY A 841 60.70 20.27 15.97
N PHE A 842 59.91 19.56 15.16
CA PHE A 842 59.61 19.96 13.79
C PHE A 842 58.30 20.73 13.66
N PHE A 843 57.36 20.60 14.59
CA PHE A 843 56.07 21.28 14.54
C PHE A 843 56.01 22.50 15.44
N MET A 844 55.09 23.43 15.15
CA MET A 844 54.53 24.30 16.20
C MET A 844 53.61 23.43 17.07
N MET A 845 53.53 23.69 18.38
CA MET A 845 52.65 22.90 19.27
C MET A 845 51.34 23.66 19.54
N PRO A 846 50.16 23.07 19.23
CA PRO A 846 49.91 21.77 18.58
C PRO A 846 50.26 21.78 17.09
N ALA A 847 50.54 20.59 16.51
CA ALA A 847 50.95 20.41 15.12
C ALA A 847 49.97 21.03 14.12
N ALA A 848 48.68 20.93 14.41
CA ALA A 848 47.66 21.77 13.81
C ALA A 848 46.51 22.00 14.81
N ALA A 849 45.88 23.17 14.71
CA ALA A 849 44.65 23.47 15.43
C ALA A 849 43.86 24.49 14.63
N GLN A 850 42.87 24.03 13.89
CA GLN A 850 42.02 24.88 13.07
C GLN A 850 40.62 24.95 13.66
N ASP A 851 39.98 26.09 13.43
CA ASP A 851 38.62 26.37 13.88
C ASP A 851 38.04 27.40 12.90
N PHE A 852 37.07 26.97 12.09
CA PHE A 852 36.52 27.78 11.01
C PHE A 852 35.01 27.62 10.86
N ASN A 853 34.38 28.70 10.39
CA ASN A 853 33.00 28.70 9.93
C ASN A 853 32.95 28.77 8.40
N THR A 854 32.18 27.88 7.79
CA THR A 854 31.95 27.84 6.34
C THR A 854 30.45 27.69 6.04
N THR A 855 30.05 27.78 4.78
CA THR A 855 28.63 27.80 4.40
C THR A 855 28.33 26.75 3.33
N LEU A 856 27.07 26.32 3.29
CA LEU A 856 26.46 25.51 2.25
C LEU A 856 25.35 26.31 1.58
N ASN A 857 25.36 26.43 0.26
CA ASN A 857 24.22 26.92 -0.51
C ASN A 857 23.95 25.99 -1.68
N ARG A 858 22.69 25.60 -1.89
CA ARG A 858 22.27 24.77 -3.02
C ARG A 858 21.05 25.36 -3.69
N GLU A 859 21.05 25.35 -5.02
CA GLU A 859 19.89 25.58 -5.86
C GLU A 859 19.78 24.42 -6.84
N THR A 860 18.67 23.69 -6.81
CA THR A 860 18.39 22.57 -7.72
C THR A 860 17.07 22.82 -8.44
N PHE A 861 17.05 22.60 -9.75
CA PHE A 861 15.83 22.61 -10.57
C PHE A 861 15.75 21.32 -11.36
N TYR A 862 14.60 20.68 -11.39
CA TYR A 862 14.43 19.42 -12.11
C TYR A 862 13.10 19.33 -12.85
N ILE A 863 13.11 18.58 -13.95
CA ILE A 863 11.93 18.23 -14.73
C ILE A 863 12.08 16.80 -15.28
N TYR A 864 11.02 16.02 -15.19
CA TYR A 864 10.90 14.65 -15.62
C TYR A 864 9.57 14.48 -16.34
N ASP A 865 9.59 13.94 -17.55
CA ASP A 865 8.40 13.66 -18.34
C ASP A 865 8.40 12.19 -18.76
N THR A 866 7.38 11.44 -18.33
CA THR A 866 7.20 10.02 -18.63
C THR A 866 6.00 9.84 -19.55
N TRP A 867 6.30 9.60 -20.82
CA TRP A 867 5.31 9.39 -21.87
C TRP A 867 4.96 7.92 -22.05
N ARG A 868 3.67 7.60 -22.12
CA ARG A 868 3.12 6.25 -22.31
C ARG A 868 2.34 6.18 -23.62
N PRO A 869 3.01 6.15 -24.79
CA PRO A 869 2.35 6.15 -26.10
C PRO A 869 1.44 4.92 -26.31
N PHE A 870 1.78 3.80 -25.68
CA PHE A 870 1.00 2.57 -25.67
C PHE A 870 0.97 2.01 -24.24
N ARG A 871 -0.04 1.20 -23.90
CA ARG A 871 -0.11 0.53 -22.57
C ARG A 871 1.10 -0.37 -22.27
N SER A 872 1.83 -0.78 -23.29
CA SER A 872 3.01 -1.65 -23.22
C SER A 872 4.33 -0.88 -23.21
N LEU A 873 4.38 0.43 -23.45
CA LEU A 873 5.63 1.18 -23.61
C LEU A 873 5.57 2.48 -22.80
N SER A 874 6.59 2.71 -21.97
CA SER A 874 6.80 3.96 -21.24
C SER A 874 8.21 4.46 -21.52
N ILE A 875 8.34 5.75 -21.78
CA ILE A 875 9.60 6.43 -22.08
C ILE A 875 9.71 7.63 -21.16
N THR A 876 10.80 7.74 -20.43
CA THR A 876 11.07 8.84 -19.51
C THR A 876 12.22 9.69 -20.06
N GLY A 877 12.04 11.00 -20.12
CA GLY A 877 13.11 11.97 -20.33
C GLY A 877 13.14 12.94 -19.16
N GLY A 878 14.33 13.31 -18.69
CA GLY A 878 14.45 14.27 -17.60
C GLY A 878 15.78 15.01 -17.60
N VAL A 879 15.83 16.10 -16.85
CA VAL A 879 17.04 16.88 -16.63
C VAL A 879 16.93 17.56 -15.27
N ALA A 880 18.04 17.57 -14.54
CA ALA A 880 18.22 18.42 -13.36
C ALA A 880 19.40 19.37 -13.57
N TYR A 881 19.33 20.54 -12.96
CA TYR A 881 20.41 21.51 -12.86
C TYR A 881 20.69 21.77 -11.38
N ASP A 882 21.95 21.69 -11.00
CA ASP A 882 22.42 21.91 -9.64
C ASP A 882 23.48 23.01 -9.62
N HIS A 883 23.28 24.02 -8.76
CA HIS A 883 24.30 24.96 -8.33
C HIS A 883 24.60 24.73 -6.84
N LEU A 884 25.81 24.29 -6.52
CA LEU A 884 26.20 23.91 -5.16
C LEU A 884 27.48 24.62 -4.74
N GLN A 885 27.41 25.40 -3.66
CA GLN A 885 28.57 25.99 -2.98
C GLN A 885 28.73 25.36 -1.60
N TYR A 886 29.92 24.87 -1.28
CA TYR A 886 30.15 24.06 -0.08
C TYR A 886 31.59 24.21 0.45
N PRO A 887 31.87 23.79 1.69
CA PRO A 887 33.23 23.83 2.23
C PRO A 887 34.15 22.88 1.46
N THR A 888 35.31 23.35 1.03
CA THR A 888 36.25 22.55 0.22
C THR A 888 36.80 21.35 0.99
N ASP A 889 37.10 21.53 2.27
CA ASP A 889 37.54 20.45 3.14
C ASP A 889 37.13 20.76 4.58
N TYR A 890 36.15 19.99 5.06
CA TYR A 890 35.71 20.00 6.44
C TYR A 890 35.86 18.63 7.08
N ARG A 891 36.44 17.63 6.39
CA ARG A 891 36.47 16.23 6.86
C ARG A 891 37.87 15.66 6.99
N ASN A 892 38.88 16.27 6.36
CA ASN A 892 40.25 15.73 6.31
C ASN A 892 41.26 16.65 7.01
N PRO A 893 41.41 16.56 8.33
CA PRO A 893 42.44 17.27 9.08
C PRO A 893 43.85 17.13 8.49
N PRO A 894 44.65 18.21 8.40
CA PRO A 894 44.33 19.56 8.86
C PRO A 894 43.30 20.28 7.95
N ILE A 895 42.17 20.71 8.51
CA ILE A 895 41.03 21.25 7.74
C ILE A 895 41.33 22.63 7.12
N LEU A 896 40.54 23.02 6.11
CA LEU A 896 40.77 24.24 5.31
C LEU A 896 39.59 25.21 5.38
N ASN A 897 39.88 26.49 5.61
CA ASN A 897 38.89 27.56 5.46
C ASN A 897 38.76 28.02 4.00
N SER A 898 38.16 27.18 3.15
CA SER A 898 37.88 27.56 1.77
C SER A 898 36.55 26.99 1.29
N LYS A 899 36.00 27.57 0.21
CA LYS A 899 34.76 27.13 -0.41
C LYS A 899 35.02 26.66 -1.83
N SER A 900 34.30 25.62 -2.22
CA SER A 900 34.23 25.11 -3.58
C SER A 900 32.82 25.33 -4.14
N SER A 901 32.72 25.44 -5.46
CA SER A 901 31.45 25.57 -6.18
C SER A 901 31.39 24.52 -7.29
N ARG A 902 30.21 23.97 -7.54
CA ARG A 902 29.97 23.02 -8.61
C ARG A 902 28.63 23.32 -9.26
N ASP A 903 28.67 23.48 -10.58
CA ASP A 903 27.50 23.59 -11.45
C ASP A 903 27.40 22.30 -12.27
N HIS A 904 26.22 21.67 -12.29
CA HIS A 904 26.05 20.40 -12.98
C HIS A 904 24.70 20.32 -13.70
N ILE A 905 24.72 19.81 -14.94
CA ILE A 905 23.52 19.44 -15.70
C ILE A 905 23.47 17.91 -15.77
N SER A 906 22.33 17.39 -15.35
CA SER A 906 22.14 16.00 -14.96
C SER A 906 21.05 15.35 -15.83
N PRO A 907 21.35 14.95 -17.09
CA PRO A 907 20.39 14.35 -18.01
C PRO A 907 19.95 12.96 -17.58
N LYS A 908 18.69 12.62 -17.84
CA LYS A 908 18.01 11.39 -17.46
C LYS A 908 17.22 10.82 -18.63
N ALA A 909 17.30 9.52 -18.88
CA ALA A 909 16.54 8.82 -19.90
C ALA A 909 16.16 7.42 -19.41
N GLY A 910 14.94 6.98 -19.69
CA GLY A 910 14.43 5.66 -19.31
C GLY A 910 13.47 5.08 -20.33
N VAL A 911 13.41 3.75 -20.41
CA VAL A 911 12.43 3.01 -21.20
C VAL A 911 11.97 1.78 -20.45
N ILE A 912 10.67 1.53 -20.45
CA ILE A 912 10.03 0.29 -19.97
C ILE A 912 9.15 -0.24 -21.10
N TRP A 913 9.39 -1.47 -21.54
CA TRP A 913 8.63 -2.12 -22.60
C TRP A 913 8.14 -3.50 -22.16
N ASN A 914 6.84 -3.73 -22.27
CA ASN A 914 6.17 -5.00 -21.99
C ASN A 914 5.48 -5.53 -23.27
N PRO A 915 6.19 -6.28 -24.13
CA PRO A 915 5.63 -6.78 -25.39
C PRO A 915 4.58 -7.89 -25.26
N SER A 916 4.58 -8.68 -24.18
CA SER A 916 3.79 -9.92 -24.10
C SER A 916 2.95 -10.08 -22.82
N GLY A 917 2.83 -9.03 -22.00
CA GLY A 917 2.15 -9.06 -20.70
C GLY A 917 3.07 -9.48 -19.54
N ASN A 918 3.94 -10.46 -19.77
CA ASN A 918 4.77 -11.08 -18.75
C ASN A 918 6.27 -10.77 -18.87
N LEU A 919 6.74 -10.49 -20.10
CA LEU A 919 8.12 -10.10 -20.38
C LEU A 919 8.26 -8.58 -20.23
N PHE A 920 9.18 -8.11 -19.40
CA PHE A 920 9.52 -6.70 -19.28
C PHE A 920 10.98 -6.47 -19.67
N LEU A 921 11.18 -5.44 -20.47
CA LEU A 921 12.47 -4.93 -20.90
C LEU A 921 12.61 -3.51 -20.36
N ARG A 922 13.68 -3.24 -19.64
CA ARG A 922 13.95 -1.90 -19.10
C ARG A 922 15.35 -1.43 -19.46
N GLY A 923 15.48 -0.13 -19.67
CA GLY A 923 16.77 0.52 -19.81
C GLY A 923 16.75 1.92 -19.21
N ALA A 924 17.84 2.34 -18.60
CA ALA A 924 17.99 3.68 -18.07
C ALA A 924 19.41 4.22 -18.22
N TYR A 925 19.51 5.55 -18.29
CA TYR A 925 20.75 6.29 -18.17
C TYR A 925 20.49 7.57 -17.36
N THR A 926 21.31 7.83 -16.35
CA THR A 926 21.16 8.98 -15.47
C THR A 926 22.51 9.55 -15.08
N ARG A 927 22.64 10.88 -15.07
CA ARG A 927 23.72 11.57 -14.34
C ARG A 927 23.13 12.33 -13.16
N SER A 928 23.83 12.43 -12.04
CA SER A 928 23.36 13.19 -10.87
C SER A 928 24.53 13.77 -10.06
N LEU A 929 24.23 14.75 -9.23
CA LEU A 929 25.16 15.35 -8.27
C LEU A 929 24.76 14.92 -6.85
N GLY A 930 25.71 14.41 -6.07
CA GLY A 930 25.47 13.98 -4.70
C GLY A 930 25.55 15.11 -3.66
N GLY A 931 25.23 14.73 -2.43
CA GLY A 931 25.26 15.56 -1.23
C GLY A 931 26.62 16.07 -0.78
N VAL A 932 26.60 16.99 0.18
CA VAL A 932 27.79 17.35 0.96
C VAL A 932 27.83 16.50 2.24
N SER A 933 26.70 16.42 2.94
CA SER A 933 26.48 15.60 4.13
C SER A 933 25.20 14.78 3.95
N PHE A 934 24.47 14.49 5.03
CA PHE A 934 23.16 13.85 4.96
C PHE A 934 22.06 14.73 4.34
N ASP A 935 22.38 15.96 3.93
CA ASP A 935 21.44 16.88 3.28
C ASP A 935 20.77 16.27 2.04
N GLU A 936 21.51 15.47 1.28
CA GLU A 936 20.99 14.78 0.08
C GLU A 936 19.89 13.78 0.39
N SER A 937 19.90 13.20 1.59
CA SER A 937 18.90 12.21 1.99
C SER A 937 17.53 12.84 2.22
N VAL A 938 17.37 14.17 2.14
CA VAL A 938 16.09 14.87 2.33
C VAL A 938 15.73 15.67 1.08
N GLY A 939 14.99 15.07 0.15
CA GLY A 939 14.48 15.74 -1.06
C GLY A 939 13.23 15.07 -1.65
N LEU A 940 12.61 15.73 -2.64
CA LEU A 940 11.42 15.24 -3.36
C LEU A 940 11.68 14.93 -4.84
N GLU A 941 12.91 15.10 -5.33
CA GLU A 941 13.31 14.68 -6.67
C GLU A 941 13.09 13.16 -6.84
N PRO A 942 12.58 12.68 -8.00
CA PRO A 942 12.44 11.25 -8.26
C PRO A 942 13.73 10.47 -7.96
N ASN A 943 13.65 9.37 -7.23
CA ASN A 943 14.87 8.62 -6.83
C ASN A 943 15.32 7.59 -7.86
N GLN A 944 14.45 7.24 -8.81
CA GLN A 944 14.70 6.20 -9.81
C GLN A 944 14.20 6.60 -11.20
N VAL A 945 14.83 6.03 -12.23
CA VAL A 945 14.37 6.11 -13.63
C VAL A 945 14.28 4.70 -14.19
N ALA A 946 13.08 4.30 -14.62
CA ALA A 946 12.77 2.97 -15.18
C ALA A 946 13.22 1.78 -14.30
N GLY A 947 13.22 1.93 -12.98
CA GLY A 947 13.63 0.93 -11.99
C GLY A 947 15.09 0.96 -11.58
N PHE A 948 15.87 1.92 -12.06
CA PHE A 948 17.27 2.09 -11.67
C PHE A 948 17.42 3.31 -10.77
N ASN A 949 17.99 3.09 -9.59
CA ASN A 949 18.28 4.17 -8.63
C ASN A 949 19.26 5.19 -9.23
N GLN A 950 19.00 6.48 -9.02
CA GLN A 950 19.85 7.56 -9.54
C GLN A 950 20.47 8.45 -8.46
N VAL A 951 20.00 8.33 -7.22
CA VAL A 951 20.49 9.13 -6.09
C VAL A 951 21.19 8.23 -5.07
N PHE A 952 22.34 8.67 -4.59
CA PHE A 952 23.18 7.90 -3.67
C PHE A 952 23.80 8.84 -2.62
N ARG A 953 23.97 8.33 -1.38
CA ARG A 953 24.81 9.02 -0.39
C ARG A 953 26.30 8.85 -0.73
N SER A 954 26.72 7.62 -0.98
CA SER A 954 28.01 7.29 -1.59
C SER A 954 27.91 5.98 -2.39
N ILE A 955 28.61 5.90 -3.53
CA ILE A 955 28.78 4.65 -4.29
C ILE A 955 30.10 3.96 -3.88
N ILE A 956 31.15 4.74 -3.66
CA ILE A 956 32.45 4.28 -3.19
C ILE A 956 32.34 3.94 -1.70
N SER A 957 32.90 2.81 -1.27
CA SER A 957 32.87 2.43 0.14
C SER A 957 33.55 3.50 1.01
N GLU A 958 32.83 4.00 2.02
CA GLU A 958 33.38 4.95 2.99
C GLU A 958 34.49 4.32 3.84
N SER A 959 34.57 2.97 3.90
CA SER A 959 35.69 2.27 4.54
C SER A 959 37.01 2.39 3.76
N ILE A 960 36.95 2.72 2.46
CA ILE A 960 38.15 2.90 1.62
C ILE A 960 38.54 4.37 1.54
N VAL A 961 37.59 5.25 1.24
CA VAL A 961 37.89 6.67 0.94
C VAL A 961 37.38 7.66 1.99
N GLY A 962 36.67 7.19 3.03
CA GLY A 962 35.92 8.06 3.93
C GLY A 962 34.67 8.65 3.29
N SER A 963 33.99 9.54 4.00
CA SER A 963 32.84 10.27 3.45
C SER A 963 33.29 11.28 2.39
N VAL A 964 32.55 11.38 1.30
CA VAL A 964 32.83 12.25 0.15
C VAL A 964 31.78 13.35 0.03
N ALA A 965 32.16 14.52 -0.51
CA ALA A 965 31.27 15.66 -0.71
C ALA A 965 31.14 16.01 -2.20
N ALA A 966 29.91 16.33 -2.61
CA ALA A 966 29.51 16.69 -3.97
C ALA A 966 29.98 15.73 -5.08
N PRO A 967 29.95 14.39 -4.92
CA PRO A 967 30.36 13.45 -5.97
C PRO A 967 29.44 13.55 -7.19
N THR A 968 29.97 13.36 -8.40
CA THR A 968 29.13 13.19 -9.59
C THR A 968 28.95 11.73 -9.89
N TYR A 969 27.70 11.33 -10.13
CA TYR A 969 27.34 9.95 -10.45
C TYR A 969 26.88 9.82 -11.89
N GLU A 970 27.28 8.74 -12.55
CA GLU A 970 26.69 8.28 -13.81
C GLU A 970 26.24 6.84 -13.63
N ASN A 971 25.01 6.54 -14.04
CA ASN A 971 24.42 5.21 -13.97
C ASN A 971 23.80 4.85 -15.32
N ALA A 972 24.07 3.64 -15.80
CA ALA A 972 23.39 3.03 -16.92
C ALA A 972 22.93 1.62 -16.56
N GLY A 973 21.72 1.24 -16.96
CA GLY A 973 21.14 -0.04 -16.60
C GLY A 973 20.33 -0.68 -17.72
N LEU A 974 20.36 -2.01 -17.78
CA LEU A 974 19.49 -2.84 -18.62
C LEU A 974 18.92 -4.00 -17.79
N LEU A 975 17.63 -4.27 -17.94
CA LEU A 975 16.94 -5.37 -17.26
C LEU A 975 16.03 -6.10 -18.25
N ILE A 976 16.10 -7.42 -18.24
CA ILE A 976 15.15 -8.32 -18.88
C ILE A 976 14.57 -9.20 -17.80
N GLU A 977 13.25 -9.21 -17.63
CA GLU A 977 12.57 -10.08 -16.67
C GLU A 977 11.33 -10.71 -17.28
N ASP A 978 11.06 -11.97 -16.93
CA ASP A 978 9.87 -12.69 -17.38
C ASP A 978 9.20 -13.42 -16.21
N LYS A 979 7.87 -13.46 -16.26
CA LYS A 979 7.01 -14.17 -15.34
C LYS A 979 6.30 -15.30 -16.08
N PHE A 980 6.61 -16.54 -15.70
CA PHE A 980 6.00 -17.71 -16.32
C PHE A 980 4.71 -18.12 -15.58
N PRO A 981 3.69 -18.65 -16.29
CA PRO A 981 2.47 -19.16 -15.67
C PRO A 981 2.70 -20.29 -14.64
N THR A 982 3.88 -20.90 -14.64
CA THR A 982 4.32 -21.92 -13.69
C THR A 982 4.69 -21.37 -12.32
N GLY A 983 4.55 -20.05 -12.07
CA GLY A 983 5.03 -19.41 -10.84
C GLY A 983 6.56 -19.28 -10.81
N THR A 984 7.17 -19.15 -11.98
CA THR A 984 8.61 -18.96 -12.16
C THR A 984 8.88 -17.49 -12.49
N TYR A 985 9.87 -16.90 -11.84
CA TYR A 985 10.27 -15.51 -12.05
C TYR A 985 11.76 -15.48 -12.37
N ALA A 986 12.11 -15.04 -13.57
CA ALA A 986 13.49 -14.97 -14.02
C ALA A 986 13.84 -13.53 -14.40
N GLY A 987 15.07 -13.12 -14.10
CA GLY A 987 15.56 -11.78 -14.41
C GLY A 987 17.06 -11.77 -14.68
N ILE A 988 17.48 -10.94 -15.63
CA ILE A 988 18.87 -10.64 -15.97
C ILE A 988 19.03 -9.13 -15.94
N GLN A 989 19.92 -8.62 -15.09
CA GLN A 989 20.18 -7.19 -14.94
C GLN A 989 21.65 -6.89 -15.12
N ALA A 990 21.96 -5.86 -15.89
CA ALA A 990 23.29 -5.28 -15.99
C ALA A 990 23.24 -3.82 -15.55
N THR A 991 24.18 -3.40 -14.72
CA THR A 991 24.32 -2.00 -14.28
C THR A 991 25.77 -1.54 -14.37
N PHE A 992 25.97 -0.32 -14.82
CA PHE A 992 27.25 0.39 -14.85
C PHE A 992 27.11 1.63 -13.97
N LEU A 993 27.97 1.74 -12.96
CA LEU A 993 28.03 2.89 -12.06
C LEU A 993 29.38 3.55 -12.19
N LYS A 994 29.39 4.88 -12.26
CA LYS A 994 30.60 5.69 -12.21
C LYS A 994 30.45 6.79 -11.16
N SER A 995 31.51 7.06 -10.41
CA SER A 995 31.59 8.14 -9.45
C SER A 995 32.92 8.88 -9.57
N ASP A 996 32.84 10.18 -9.84
CA ASP A 996 34.02 11.07 -9.87
C ASP A 996 33.97 12.03 -8.68
N VAL A 997 35.05 12.07 -7.90
CA VAL A 997 35.19 12.92 -6.71
C VAL A 997 36.46 13.75 -6.83
N ASP A 998 36.32 15.08 -6.87
CA ASP A 998 37.45 16.02 -6.83
C ASP A 998 37.44 16.70 -5.47
N ARG A 999 38.41 16.38 -4.62
CA ARG A 999 38.50 16.88 -3.25
C ARG A 999 39.88 17.44 -2.94
N ARG A 1000 40.00 18.16 -1.83
CA ARG A 1000 41.30 18.52 -1.25
C ARG A 1000 41.48 17.78 0.06
N LEU A 1001 42.67 17.25 0.29
CA LEU A 1001 43.08 16.64 1.54
C LEU A 1001 44.02 17.57 2.29
N GLY A 1002 43.80 17.75 3.59
CA GLY A 1002 44.78 18.33 4.49
C GLY A 1002 46.08 17.52 4.51
N VAL A 1003 47.21 18.19 4.34
CA VAL A 1003 48.56 17.61 4.45
C VAL A 1003 49.47 18.55 5.24
N PHE A 1004 50.72 18.14 5.46
CA PHE A 1004 51.76 18.99 6.04
C PHE A 1004 52.92 19.16 5.07
N ASP A 1005 53.42 20.38 4.92
CA ASP A 1005 54.61 20.67 4.13
C ASP A 1005 55.85 20.82 5.04
N ALA A 1006 56.93 20.15 4.67
CA ALA A 1006 58.21 20.13 5.37
C ALA A 1006 59.34 20.53 4.42
N SER A 1007 59.97 21.68 4.66
CA SER A 1007 61.05 22.17 3.79
C SER A 1007 62.39 21.49 4.08
N LEU A 1008 63.09 21.03 3.04
CA LEU A 1008 64.44 20.46 3.11
C LEU A 1008 65.50 21.53 2.88
N ASN A 1009 66.56 21.51 3.68
CA ASN A 1009 67.75 22.32 3.40
C ASN A 1009 68.64 21.68 2.32
N SER A 1010 69.72 22.36 1.92
CA SER A 1010 70.67 21.88 0.91
C SER A 1010 71.40 20.57 1.26
N LEU A 1011 71.30 20.11 2.51
CA LEU A 1011 71.83 18.83 2.99
C LEU A 1011 70.75 17.74 3.09
N GLY A 1012 69.54 18.00 2.60
CA GLY A 1012 68.42 17.05 2.63
C GLY A 1012 67.81 16.84 4.02
N ARG A 1013 67.99 17.78 4.97
CA ARG A 1013 67.41 17.70 6.31
C ARG A 1013 66.17 18.59 6.43
N ILE A 1014 65.16 18.10 7.16
CA ILE A 1014 63.94 18.85 7.46
C ILE A 1014 64.28 20.11 8.27
N THR A 1015 63.74 21.25 7.85
CA THR A 1015 63.86 22.55 8.50
C THR A 1015 62.53 22.88 9.20
N PRO A 1016 62.49 23.01 10.54
CA PRO A 1016 61.27 23.43 11.25
C PRO A 1016 60.85 24.88 10.89
N PRO A 1017 59.54 25.22 10.97
CA PRO A 1017 58.43 24.33 11.28
C PRO A 1017 57.88 23.60 10.06
N ILE A 1018 57.38 22.39 10.26
CA ILE A 1018 56.41 21.72 9.38
C ILE A 1018 55.08 22.45 9.53
N VAL A 1019 54.46 22.83 8.41
CA VAL A 1019 53.26 23.67 8.38
C VAL A 1019 52.09 22.96 7.69
N SER A 1020 50.86 23.24 8.12
CA SER A 1020 49.66 22.70 7.49
C SER A 1020 49.49 23.23 6.06
N SER A 1021 49.09 22.36 5.14
CA SER A 1021 48.88 22.62 3.72
C SER A 1021 47.75 21.73 3.19
N SER A 1022 47.55 21.68 1.88
CA SER A 1022 46.59 20.76 1.26
C SER A 1022 47.01 20.33 -0.14
N THR A 1023 46.54 19.16 -0.56
CA THR A 1023 46.77 18.62 -1.89
C THR A 1023 45.45 18.20 -2.54
N PRO A 1024 45.23 18.45 -3.85
CA PRO A 1024 44.08 17.96 -4.58
C PRO A 1024 44.20 16.46 -4.85
N GLU A 1025 43.11 15.74 -4.61
CA GLU A 1025 42.95 14.32 -4.86
C GLU A 1025 41.72 14.10 -5.75
N LEU A 1026 41.91 13.34 -6.83
CA LEU A 1026 40.84 12.87 -7.70
C LEU A 1026 40.62 11.38 -7.45
N LEU A 1027 39.38 11.00 -7.21
CA LEU A 1027 38.93 9.61 -7.10
C LEU A 1027 38.01 9.33 -8.29
N GLU A 1028 38.41 8.39 -9.15
CA GLU A 1028 37.61 7.89 -10.26
C GLU A 1028 37.23 6.44 -9.95
N TYR A 1029 35.94 6.19 -9.75
CA TYR A 1029 35.40 4.87 -9.42
C TYR A 1029 34.45 4.40 -10.51
N GLU A 1030 34.64 3.15 -10.96
CA GLU A 1030 33.76 2.47 -11.90
C GLU A 1030 33.34 1.10 -11.32
N GLU A 1031 32.06 0.75 -11.45
CA GLU A 1031 31.50 -0.54 -11.05
C GLU A 1031 30.61 -1.11 -12.16
N GLU A 1032 30.99 -2.27 -12.69
CA GLU A 1032 30.18 -3.07 -13.61
C GLU A 1032 29.58 -4.26 -12.87
N ASN A 1033 28.27 -4.44 -12.98
CA ASN A 1033 27.57 -5.51 -12.27
C ASN A 1033 26.60 -6.24 -13.22
N LEU A 1034 26.65 -7.57 -13.19
CA LEU A 1034 25.71 -8.46 -13.87
C LEU A 1034 25.07 -9.37 -12.82
N SER A 1035 23.73 -9.37 -12.76
CA SER A 1035 22.96 -10.25 -11.89
C SER A 1035 21.96 -11.10 -12.66
N LEU A 1036 21.82 -12.35 -12.20
CA LEU A 1036 20.86 -13.34 -12.67
C LEU A 1036 20.02 -13.74 -11.47
N THR A 1037 18.69 -13.65 -11.59
CA THR A 1037 17.75 -14.03 -10.54
C THR A 1037 16.78 -15.07 -11.08
N PHE A 1038 16.52 -16.11 -10.29
CA PHE A 1038 15.56 -17.16 -10.59
C PHE A 1038 14.81 -17.50 -9.31
N ASN A 1039 13.48 -17.42 -9.33
CA ASN A 1039 12.63 -17.80 -8.21
C ASN A 1039 11.49 -18.69 -8.69
N GLN A 1040 11.06 -19.63 -7.87
CA GLN A 1040 10.05 -20.62 -8.20
C GLN A 1040 9.13 -20.90 -7.00
N LEU A 1041 7.84 -20.71 -7.19
CA LEU A 1041 6.80 -21.19 -6.27
C LEU A 1041 6.45 -22.64 -6.61
N VAL A 1042 6.50 -23.54 -5.63
CA VAL A 1042 6.22 -24.99 -5.81
C VAL A 1042 5.12 -25.43 -4.86
N GLY A 1043 3.96 -25.78 -5.42
CA GLY A 1043 2.77 -26.08 -4.62
C GLY A 1043 2.39 -24.89 -3.73
N ASP A 1044 1.71 -25.16 -2.62
CA ASP A 1044 1.16 -24.09 -1.78
C ASP A 1044 2.11 -23.63 -0.66
N GLU A 1045 3.22 -24.36 -0.44
CA GLU A 1045 4.05 -24.22 0.75
C GLU A 1045 5.53 -23.97 0.48
N TRP A 1046 6.06 -24.28 -0.70
CA TRP A 1046 7.50 -24.17 -0.97
C TRP A 1046 7.82 -23.06 -1.95
N SER A 1047 8.91 -22.34 -1.65
CA SER A 1047 9.49 -21.34 -2.52
C SER A 1047 10.99 -21.53 -2.58
N PHE A 1048 11.55 -21.45 -3.79
CA PHE A 1048 12.97 -21.62 -4.04
C PHE A 1048 13.50 -20.41 -4.80
N GLY A 1049 14.70 -19.98 -4.45
CA GLY A 1049 15.38 -18.91 -5.17
C GLY A 1049 16.85 -19.20 -5.38
N ALA A 1050 17.37 -18.66 -6.47
CA ALA A 1050 18.78 -18.62 -6.81
C ALA A 1050 19.12 -17.27 -7.41
N ARG A 1051 20.16 -16.63 -6.89
CA ARG A 1051 20.76 -15.42 -7.42
C ARG A 1051 22.24 -15.64 -7.66
N TYR A 1052 22.72 -15.19 -8.80
CA TYR A 1052 24.14 -15.11 -9.10
C TYR A 1052 24.47 -13.68 -9.51
N GLN A 1053 25.52 -13.12 -8.94
CA GLN A 1053 25.97 -11.77 -9.21
C GLN A 1053 27.48 -11.75 -9.42
N VAL A 1054 27.94 -10.94 -10.37
CA VAL A 1054 29.36 -10.62 -10.54
C VAL A 1054 29.53 -9.11 -10.62
N ALA A 1055 30.39 -8.57 -9.77
CA ALA A 1055 30.71 -7.15 -9.70
C ALA A 1055 32.20 -6.92 -9.94
N PHE A 1056 32.54 -6.01 -10.86
CA PHE A 1056 33.88 -5.54 -11.13
C PHE A 1056 33.99 -4.09 -10.67
N SER A 1057 34.84 -3.82 -9.69
CA SER A 1057 35.09 -2.48 -9.17
C SER A 1057 36.51 -2.05 -9.50
N ASP A 1058 36.67 -0.82 -9.97
CA ASP A 1058 37.94 -0.19 -10.33
C ASP A 1058 38.00 1.20 -9.68
N LEU A 1059 38.98 1.43 -8.81
CA LEU A 1059 39.22 2.72 -8.18
C LEU A 1059 40.59 3.22 -8.59
N GLN A 1060 40.62 4.41 -9.20
CA GLN A 1060 41.84 5.15 -9.46
C GLN A 1060 41.90 6.37 -8.55
N THR A 1061 43.00 6.49 -7.81
CA THR A 1061 43.29 7.60 -6.89
C THR A 1061 44.48 8.38 -7.41
N ILE A 1062 44.29 9.68 -7.66
CA ILE A 1062 45.30 10.54 -8.30
C ILE A 1062 45.56 11.78 -7.44
N PHE A 1063 46.80 11.95 -6.99
CA PHE A 1063 47.26 13.17 -6.32
C PHE A 1063 47.89 14.11 -7.36
N LYS A 1064 47.15 15.15 -7.79
CA LYS A 1064 47.55 15.97 -8.96
C LYS A 1064 48.87 16.73 -8.75
N ASP A 1065 49.20 17.06 -7.50
CA ASP A 1065 50.40 17.82 -7.14
C ASP A 1065 51.63 16.92 -6.86
N VAL A 1066 51.46 15.59 -6.86
CA VAL A 1066 52.55 14.63 -6.56
C VAL A 1066 53.11 14.06 -7.87
N PRO A 1067 54.38 14.33 -8.23
CA PRO A 1067 54.97 13.77 -9.44
C PRO A 1067 55.15 12.25 -9.37
N ARG A 1068 54.67 11.53 -10.37
CA ARG A 1068 54.83 10.06 -10.49
C ARG A 1068 56.31 9.62 -10.49
N SER A 1069 57.23 10.47 -10.92
CA SER A 1069 58.67 10.18 -10.92
C SER A 1069 59.28 10.11 -9.52
N VAL A 1070 58.64 10.73 -8.52
CA VAL A 1070 59.16 10.83 -7.14
C VAL A 1070 58.44 9.86 -6.21
N ALA A 1071 57.11 9.73 -6.35
CA ALA A 1071 56.30 8.83 -5.55
C ALA A 1071 55.28 8.08 -6.43
N PRO A 1072 55.71 7.10 -7.24
CA PRO A 1072 54.87 6.47 -8.26
C PRO A 1072 53.62 5.80 -7.70
N THR A 1073 53.70 5.18 -6.52
CA THR A 1073 52.57 4.50 -5.86
C THR A 1073 51.60 5.43 -5.16
N LEU A 1074 52.05 6.62 -4.72
CA LEU A 1074 51.18 7.63 -4.09
C LEU A 1074 50.54 8.55 -5.12
N ALA A 1075 51.28 8.94 -6.16
CA ALA A 1075 50.83 9.90 -7.17
C ALA A 1075 49.63 9.40 -7.99
N ASP A 1076 49.63 8.11 -8.32
CA ASP A 1076 48.56 7.46 -9.08
C ASP A 1076 48.51 5.97 -8.70
N SER A 1077 47.47 5.58 -7.96
CA SER A 1077 47.23 4.20 -7.59
C SER A 1077 45.93 3.71 -8.18
N ARG A 1078 45.93 2.53 -8.80
CA ARG A 1078 44.74 1.91 -9.37
C ARG A 1078 44.52 0.54 -8.76
N GLN A 1079 43.36 0.36 -8.13
CA GLN A 1079 42.98 -0.82 -7.38
C GLN A 1079 41.74 -1.43 -8.01
N LYS A 1080 41.73 -2.75 -8.16
CA LYS A 1080 40.61 -3.49 -8.76
C LYS A 1080 40.19 -4.65 -7.89
N ALA A 1081 38.89 -4.89 -7.80
CA ALA A 1081 38.33 -6.04 -7.13
C ALA A 1081 37.19 -6.65 -7.95
N THR A 1082 37.20 -7.97 -8.10
CA THR A 1082 36.12 -8.72 -8.76
C THR A 1082 35.49 -9.64 -7.75
N LEU A 1083 34.18 -9.51 -7.54
CA LEU A 1083 33.42 -10.29 -6.57
C LEU A 1083 32.32 -11.08 -7.30
N HIS A 1084 32.39 -12.40 -7.20
CA HIS A 1084 31.30 -13.31 -7.54
C HIS A 1084 30.51 -13.62 -6.28
N GLN A 1085 29.19 -13.58 -6.36
CA GLN A 1085 28.27 -13.93 -5.28
C GLN A 1085 27.21 -14.88 -5.81
N GLY A 1086 26.93 -15.93 -5.04
CA GLY A 1086 25.84 -16.87 -5.28
C GLY A 1086 24.98 -16.95 -4.03
N GLN A 1087 23.67 -16.82 -4.17
CA GLN A 1087 22.71 -17.00 -3.10
C GLN A 1087 21.66 -18.01 -3.54
N ILE A 1088 21.34 -18.95 -2.67
CA ILE A 1088 20.25 -19.89 -2.87
C ILE A 1088 19.39 -19.93 -1.61
N PHE A 1089 18.09 -20.10 -1.76
CA PHE A 1089 17.21 -20.34 -0.63
C PHE A 1089 16.16 -21.39 -0.94
N ALA A 1090 15.71 -22.06 0.13
CA ALA A 1090 14.51 -22.88 0.15
C ALA A 1090 13.68 -22.44 1.37
N LEU A 1091 12.48 -21.92 1.11
CA LEU A 1091 11.55 -21.44 2.10
C LEU A 1091 10.32 -22.36 2.12
N TYR A 1092 9.94 -22.77 3.32
CA TYR A 1092 8.73 -23.52 3.61
C TYR A 1092 7.77 -22.67 4.44
N ASN A 1093 6.55 -22.47 3.97
CA ASN A 1093 5.48 -21.75 4.64
C ASN A 1093 4.27 -22.67 4.83
N HIS A 1094 3.86 -22.94 6.07
CA HIS A 1094 2.67 -23.74 6.37
C HIS A 1094 1.50 -22.87 6.85
N PRO A 1095 0.24 -23.16 6.46
CA PRO A 1095 -0.95 -22.38 6.87
C PRO A 1095 -1.21 -22.29 8.38
N CYS A 1096 -0.53 -23.09 9.21
CA CYS A 1096 -0.64 -22.99 10.67
C CYS A 1096 0.21 -21.84 11.27
N GLY A 1097 1.03 -21.19 10.45
CA GLY A 1097 1.98 -20.14 10.85
C GLY A 1097 3.43 -20.61 10.94
N PHE A 1098 3.68 -21.93 10.97
CA PHE A 1098 5.05 -22.46 10.96
C PHE A 1098 5.76 -22.14 9.64
N PHE A 1099 7.02 -21.74 9.72
CA PHE A 1099 7.88 -21.60 8.55
C PHE A 1099 9.31 -22.02 8.85
N GLY A 1100 10.04 -22.40 7.81
CA GLY A 1100 11.47 -22.68 7.87
C GLY A 1100 12.17 -22.22 6.59
N SER A 1101 13.34 -21.61 6.72
CA SER A 1101 14.18 -21.18 5.61
C SER A 1101 15.57 -21.79 5.74
N ILE A 1102 16.15 -22.20 4.61
CA ILE A 1102 17.57 -22.54 4.49
C ILE A 1102 18.16 -21.66 3.40
N GLU A 1103 19.23 -20.95 3.72
CA GLU A 1103 19.91 -20.01 2.83
C GLU A 1103 21.39 -20.37 2.70
N GLY A 1104 21.84 -20.55 1.46
CA GLY A 1104 23.25 -20.74 1.12
C GLY A 1104 23.82 -19.47 0.50
N TYR A 1105 24.92 -18.98 1.04
CA TYR A 1105 25.66 -17.84 0.51
C TYR A 1105 27.06 -18.28 0.09
N TRP A 1106 27.42 -18.03 -1.16
CA TRP A 1106 28.76 -18.23 -1.70
C TRP A 1106 29.32 -16.89 -2.15
N ALA A 1107 30.59 -16.63 -1.84
CA ALA A 1107 31.31 -15.49 -2.40
C ALA A 1107 32.73 -15.87 -2.78
N ARG A 1108 33.19 -15.38 -3.93
CA ARG A 1108 34.56 -15.51 -4.38
C ARG A 1108 35.08 -14.17 -4.89
N GLN A 1109 36.15 -13.67 -4.31
CA GLN A 1109 36.76 -12.41 -4.70
C GLN A 1109 38.16 -12.61 -5.29
N SER A 1110 38.58 -11.71 -6.18
CA SER A 1110 39.97 -11.54 -6.58
C SER A 1110 40.35 -10.05 -6.60
N ASN A 1111 41.57 -9.73 -6.22
CA ASN A 1111 42.05 -8.36 -6.04
C ASN A 1111 43.33 -8.12 -6.87
N VAL A 1112 43.48 -6.94 -7.48
CA VAL A 1112 44.63 -6.55 -8.30
C VAL A 1112 45.01 -5.09 -8.04
N GLY A 1113 46.30 -4.76 -8.05
CA GLY A 1113 46.79 -3.38 -7.91
C GLY A 1113 47.03 -2.91 -6.48
N TYR A 1114 47.21 -3.84 -5.55
CA TYR A 1114 47.49 -3.56 -4.14
C TYR A 1114 48.98 -3.70 -3.84
N THR A 1115 49.49 -3.01 -2.82
CA THR A 1115 50.88 -3.13 -2.40
C THR A 1115 50.95 -3.08 -0.87
N PRO A 1116 51.30 -4.20 -0.18
CA PRO A 1116 51.55 -5.54 -0.76
C PRO A 1116 50.29 -6.12 -1.43
N ASP A 1117 50.48 -7.13 -2.29
CA ASP A 1117 49.37 -7.86 -2.91
C ASP A 1117 48.46 -8.45 -1.82
N ILE A 1118 47.15 -8.24 -1.96
CA ILE A 1118 46.13 -8.88 -1.12
C ILE A 1118 45.45 -9.98 -1.93
N PRO A 1119 45.47 -11.26 -1.51
CA PRO A 1119 44.79 -12.31 -2.25
C PRO A 1119 43.28 -12.16 -2.15
N GLY A 1120 42.57 -12.85 -3.03
CA GLY A 1120 41.12 -13.02 -2.91
C GLY A 1120 40.71 -13.96 -1.77
N ASP A 1121 39.42 -14.26 -1.70
CA ASP A 1121 38.86 -15.28 -0.81
C ASP A 1121 37.75 -16.08 -1.53
N ASP A 1122 37.41 -17.27 -1.03
CA ASP A 1122 36.35 -18.15 -1.54
C ASP A 1122 35.62 -18.82 -0.36
N ILE A 1123 34.42 -18.32 -0.07
CA ILE A 1123 33.67 -18.67 1.13
C ILE A 1123 32.29 -19.24 0.78
N PHE A 1124 31.82 -20.14 1.63
CA PHE A 1124 30.44 -20.60 1.64
C PHE A 1124 29.90 -20.60 3.07
N GLN A 1125 28.77 -19.93 3.27
CA GLN A 1125 28.03 -19.89 4.52
C GLN A 1125 26.63 -20.47 4.34
N LEU A 1126 26.14 -21.12 5.39
CA LEU A 1126 24.80 -21.71 5.43
C LEU A 1126 24.07 -21.11 6.64
N ASN A 1127 22.89 -20.56 6.39
CA ASN A 1127 21.99 -20.02 7.41
C ASN A 1127 20.71 -20.85 7.43
N VAL A 1128 20.14 -21.06 8.62
CA VAL A 1128 18.87 -21.77 8.79
C VAL A 1128 17.98 -20.98 9.73
N TYR A 1129 16.73 -20.79 9.35
CA TYR A 1129 15.73 -20.10 10.16
C TYR A 1129 14.54 -21.01 10.36
N VAL A 1130 13.98 -20.97 11.56
CA VAL A 1130 12.70 -21.61 11.89
C VAL A 1130 11.89 -20.62 12.70
N GLY A 1131 10.61 -20.49 12.39
CA GLY A 1131 9.75 -19.58 13.11
C GLY A 1131 8.29 -19.95 13.09
N TYR A 1132 7.53 -19.14 13.81
CA TYR A 1132 6.08 -19.25 13.91
C TYR A 1132 5.46 -17.86 13.79
N ARG A 1133 4.66 -17.65 12.74
CA ARG A 1133 3.84 -16.46 12.54
C ARG A 1133 2.54 -16.62 13.31
N LEU A 1134 2.22 -15.63 14.13
CA LEU A 1134 0.96 -15.57 14.85
C LEU A 1134 -0.16 -15.28 13.85
N ARG A 1135 -1.35 -15.86 14.10
CA ARG A 1135 -2.54 -15.62 13.28
C ARG A 1135 -2.83 -14.13 13.12
N ARG A 1136 -3.32 -13.73 11.94
CA ARG A 1136 -3.59 -12.33 11.58
C ARG A 1136 -2.37 -11.40 11.71
N ASN A 1137 -1.18 -11.98 11.60
CA ASN A 1137 0.09 -11.25 11.67
C ASN A 1137 0.24 -10.36 12.92
N PHE A 1138 -0.32 -10.78 14.06
CA PHE A 1138 -0.02 -10.16 15.36
C PHE A 1138 1.47 -10.23 15.74
N GLY A 1139 2.29 -10.95 14.96
CA GLY A 1139 3.72 -11.04 15.18
C GLY A 1139 4.31 -12.32 14.64
N ASP A 1140 5.60 -12.49 14.86
CA ASP A 1140 6.30 -13.75 14.63
C ASP A 1140 7.43 -13.93 15.64
N ILE A 1141 7.75 -15.19 15.92
CA ILE A 1141 8.95 -15.58 16.64
C ILE A 1141 9.83 -16.35 15.67
N THR A 1142 11.07 -15.91 15.53
CA THR A 1142 12.05 -16.51 14.61
C THR A 1142 13.31 -16.88 15.38
N ILE A 1143 13.81 -18.09 15.15
CA ILE A 1143 15.11 -18.56 15.61
C ILE A 1143 15.97 -18.81 14.37
N GLY A 1144 17.12 -18.13 14.28
CA GLY A 1144 18.07 -18.26 13.19
C GLY A 1144 19.40 -18.83 13.67
N PHE A 1145 19.99 -19.74 12.90
CA PHE A 1145 21.35 -20.21 13.05
C PHE A 1145 22.14 -19.72 11.84
N LEU A 1146 22.95 -18.69 12.06
CA LEU A 1146 23.72 -18.02 11.02
C LEU A 1146 25.16 -18.55 10.99
N ASN A 1147 25.74 -18.61 9.79
CA ASN A 1147 27.08 -19.12 9.52
C ASN A 1147 27.33 -20.50 10.17
N LEU A 1148 26.48 -21.50 9.87
CA LEU A 1148 26.63 -22.87 10.37
C LEU A 1148 27.98 -23.50 10.00
N THR A 1149 28.59 -23.04 8.91
CA THR A 1149 29.91 -23.49 8.45
C THR A 1149 31.05 -22.98 9.33
N ASP A 1150 30.81 -21.98 10.19
CA ASP A 1150 31.79 -21.35 11.09
C ASP A 1150 33.02 -20.81 10.34
N LYS A 1151 32.78 -20.29 9.13
CA LYS A 1151 33.83 -19.72 8.29
C LYS A 1151 33.86 -18.21 8.42
N ASP A 1152 35.01 -17.69 8.81
CA ASP A 1152 35.36 -16.27 8.66
C ASP A 1152 35.73 -15.97 7.19
N TYR A 1153 35.82 -14.69 6.84
CA TYR A 1153 36.10 -14.23 5.48
C TYR A 1153 37.03 -13.02 5.40
N LYS A 1154 37.74 -12.91 4.28
CA LYS A 1154 38.60 -11.78 3.91
C LYS A 1154 38.15 -11.17 2.59
N LEU A 1155 37.08 -10.38 2.65
CA LEU A 1155 36.56 -9.65 1.49
C LEU A 1155 37.01 -8.19 1.55
N ASN A 1156 37.59 -7.72 0.45
CA ASN A 1156 37.99 -6.35 0.23
C ASN A 1156 36.75 -5.47 -0.01
N PRO A 1157 36.56 -4.38 0.77
CA PRO A 1157 35.37 -3.53 0.70
C PRO A 1157 35.35 -2.61 -0.53
N LEU A 1158 36.33 -2.70 -1.45
CA LEU A 1158 36.23 -2.04 -2.75
C LEU A 1158 34.99 -2.54 -3.53
N ASN A 1159 34.64 -3.83 -3.44
CA ASN A 1159 33.33 -4.28 -3.91
C ASN A 1159 32.28 -4.08 -2.81
N TYR A 1160 31.08 -3.65 -3.19
CA TYR A 1160 29.97 -3.55 -2.25
C TYR A 1160 29.48 -4.92 -1.79
N TYR A 1161 29.41 -5.12 -0.47
CA TYR A 1161 28.76 -6.26 0.17
C TYR A 1161 28.27 -5.87 1.57
N ASN A 1162 27.19 -6.51 2.03
CA ASN A 1162 26.72 -6.39 3.41
C ASN A 1162 27.55 -7.31 4.31
N GLU A 1163 27.90 -6.86 5.51
CA GLU A 1163 28.68 -7.70 6.44
C GLU A 1163 27.94 -8.99 6.77
N LEU A 1164 28.69 -10.10 6.73
CA LEU A 1164 28.19 -11.43 7.07
C LEU A 1164 28.60 -11.79 8.50
N PRO A 1165 27.85 -12.67 9.19
CA PRO A 1165 28.28 -13.21 10.47
C PRO A 1165 29.63 -13.94 10.32
N ARG A 1166 30.67 -13.49 11.03
CA ARG A 1166 32.02 -14.07 10.93
C ARG A 1166 32.18 -15.39 11.68
N ASN A 1167 31.36 -15.61 12.71
CA ASN A 1167 31.30 -16.84 13.51
C ASN A 1167 29.87 -17.38 13.55
N ARG A 1168 29.71 -18.65 13.93
CA ARG A 1168 28.39 -19.22 14.25
C ARG A 1168 27.62 -18.35 15.22
N THR A 1169 26.44 -17.91 14.78
CA THR A 1169 25.61 -16.98 15.55
C THR A 1169 24.19 -17.51 15.64
N LEU A 1170 23.67 -17.59 16.86
CA LEU A 1170 22.24 -17.82 17.09
C LEU A 1170 21.54 -16.46 17.19
N LEU A 1171 20.49 -16.30 16.40
CA LEU A 1171 19.56 -15.17 16.39
C LEU A 1171 18.24 -15.63 17.01
N VAL A 1172 17.69 -14.83 17.92
CA VAL A 1172 16.31 -14.93 18.36
C VAL A 1172 15.63 -13.60 18.11
N ARG A 1173 14.55 -13.59 17.33
CA ARG A 1173 13.73 -12.42 17.05
C ARG A 1173 12.29 -12.67 17.50
N ALA A 1174 11.70 -11.69 18.16
CA ALA A 1174 10.27 -11.62 18.43
C ALA A 1174 9.73 -10.30 17.88
N ARG A 1175 8.74 -10.37 17.01
CA ARG A 1175 7.97 -9.23 16.51
C ARG A 1175 6.56 -9.35 17.05
N LEU A 1176 6.00 -8.27 17.58
CA LEU A 1176 4.65 -8.19 18.12
C LEU A 1176 3.96 -6.92 17.61
N ASN A 1177 2.73 -7.04 17.16
CA ASN A 1177 1.87 -5.97 16.67
C ASN A 1177 0.54 -6.05 17.40
N PHE A 1178 0.01 -4.94 17.91
CA PHE A 1178 -1.25 -4.86 18.67
C PHE A 1178 -2.11 -3.70 18.20
#